data_AF-A0A1G7SPB1-F1
#
_entry.id   AF-A0A1G7SPB1-F1
#
_cell.length_a   1.000
_cell.length_b   1.000
_cell.length_c   1.000
_cell.angle_alpha   90.00
_cell.angle_beta   90.00
_cell.angle_gamma   90.00
#
_symmetry.space_group_name_H-M   'P 1'
#
loop_
_entity.id
_entity.type
_entity.pdbx_description
1 polymer ?
#
loop_
_entity_poly.entity_id
_entity_poly.type
_entity_poly.pdbx_seq_one_letter_code
_entity_poly.pdbx_strand_id
1 'polypeptide(L)'
;MTIWERLSISRTADIKAIKRAYAKQLKVYHPEDDPRGYQALREAFDAALSFAKREASREEVVEYEELRDDDESQSDIEPQTLLVPRINLSQLNHEHIQPEDNEQLMPPPRIPLHANQSIWQHVFETEGSSSSETDYNTVPEFVEAIIALYEHFPSRISKDKWLELLNSSVMWNIDFKLQIRNQLMFILEDRKLFLPTEIWRLLESSLDLENTIQESIDFDDDHNPNSIWSYYLRQLKYPGLRYEFLLQTDGLDYDQFLQLRDQGYAALSQNDLKQAETYLKRAFALFADDPDLLRLLGECCMRTAQYEAALAYFDQLIRLLPEEIDGHLYKARIWYYMGQTSQTAEQCQYILSKWPKNSDAVILLSHCRMSLGNPGEAEELLNKAVQLSDRNQSTLEEQPNLVKANRANRRNWKLLFNKNILLHMIIMLVTSALIIGCINYYWNISIQNTPFIVTSLNDLELINEQEYTALSVTNLQDININHYAGGVNSFDSGFYENSAYAFRHFDEYGNPTYRVYLGEFNGQHIIVFADPATDVLSIQSGTAIKGYVHAVSSRLESAVTHMLRWKPSNPEGTPEAKLELYNKSIAIGFDTDYESNSVPVPEINQKYIEISDPKTKSPVNKFNIATLGLIIAIWIRSLYYLVFEYRKIRGTL
;
A
#
# COMPACT_ATOMS: atom_id res chain seq x y z
N MET A 1 19.46 26.24 -46.61
CA MET A 1 18.77 25.08 -47.21
C MET A 1 17.84 24.53 -46.16
N THR A 2 16.54 24.49 -46.43
CA THR A 2 15.56 23.94 -45.49
C THR A 2 15.68 22.41 -45.41
N ILE A 3 15.20 21.79 -44.33
CA ILE A 3 15.23 20.32 -44.15
C ILE A 3 14.57 19.58 -45.33
N TRP A 4 13.54 20.20 -45.92
CA TRP A 4 12.75 19.67 -47.03
C TRP A 4 13.46 19.80 -48.38
N GLU A 5 14.11 20.95 -48.62
CA GLU A 5 14.97 21.15 -49.80
C GLU A 5 16.10 20.13 -49.86
N ARG A 6 16.73 19.84 -48.70
CA ARG A 6 17.85 18.89 -48.63
C ARG A 6 17.42 17.45 -48.88
N LEU A 7 16.21 17.07 -48.47
CA LEU A 7 15.61 15.77 -48.82
C LEU A 7 14.96 15.77 -50.22
N SER A 8 14.89 16.93 -50.90
CA SER A 8 14.21 17.13 -52.18
C SER A 8 12.75 16.66 -52.18
N ILE A 9 12.02 16.97 -51.11
CA ILE A 9 10.59 16.69 -50.95
C ILE A 9 9.86 17.92 -50.43
N SER A 10 8.54 17.98 -50.64
CA SER A 10 7.67 18.93 -49.94
C SER A 10 7.47 18.53 -48.48
N ARG A 11 7.16 19.51 -47.62
CA ARG A 11 6.81 19.29 -46.21
C ARG A 11 5.69 18.26 -46.10
N THR A 12 5.92 17.20 -45.32
CA THR A 12 4.98 16.08 -45.15
C THR A 12 5.13 15.43 -43.78
N ALA A 13 4.04 14.85 -43.26
CA ALA A 13 4.05 14.00 -42.07
C ALA A 13 4.17 12.48 -42.41
N ASP A 14 4.17 12.11 -43.70
CA ASP A 14 4.33 10.71 -44.12
C ASP A 14 5.77 10.22 -43.91
N ILE A 15 5.97 9.46 -42.84
CA ILE A 15 7.25 8.82 -42.47
C ILE A 15 7.79 7.94 -43.62
N LYS A 16 6.93 7.28 -44.40
CA LYS A 16 7.37 6.44 -45.52
C LYS A 16 7.91 7.27 -46.68
N ALA A 17 7.33 8.44 -46.95
CA ALA A 17 7.84 9.37 -47.95
C ALA A 17 9.21 9.95 -47.54
N ILE A 18 9.37 10.34 -46.27
CA ILE A 18 10.64 10.86 -45.72
C ILE A 18 11.76 9.82 -45.82
N LYS A 19 11.49 8.56 -45.44
CA LYS A 19 12.46 7.45 -45.57
C LYS A 19 12.85 7.16 -47.01
N ARG A 20 11.90 7.21 -47.95
CA ARG A 20 12.17 7.03 -49.38
C ARG A 20 13.03 8.16 -49.96
N ALA A 21 12.79 9.40 -49.53
CA ALA A 21 13.56 10.56 -49.94
C ALA A 21 15.02 10.48 -49.45
N TYR A 22 15.21 10.14 -48.18
CA TYR A 22 16.53 9.93 -47.59
C TYR A 22 17.31 8.82 -48.31
N ALA A 23 16.68 7.67 -48.56
CA ALA A 23 17.31 6.57 -49.29
C ALA A 23 17.71 6.94 -50.73
N LYS A 24 16.98 7.85 -51.38
CA LYS A 24 17.32 8.37 -52.71
C LYS A 24 18.54 9.30 -52.67
N GLN A 25 18.63 10.15 -51.64
CA GLN A 25 19.74 11.08 -51.46
C GLN A 25 21.03 10.41 -50.94
N LEU A 26 20.90 9.27 -50.25
CA LEU A 26 22.05 8.47 -49.78
C LEU A 26 22.90 7.92 -50.94
N LYS A 27 22.32 7.81 -52.14
CA LYS A 27 23.03 7.43 -53.37
C LYS A 27 23.87 8.55 -53.96
N VAL A 28 23.65 9.79 -53.51
CA VAL A 28 24.35 11.00 -53.99
C VAL A 28 25.37 11.46 -52.96
N TYR A 29 25.03 11.38 -51.66
CA TYR A 29 25.90 11.74 -50.54
C TYR A 29 26.31 10.48 -49.77
N HIS A 30 27.39 9.84 -50.23
CA HIS A 30 27.93 8.64 -49.60
C HIS A 30 28.93 9.00 -48.49
N PRO A 31 28.94 8.31 -47.33
CA PRO A 31 29.79 8.64 -46.18
C PRO A 31 31.29 8.67 -46.48
N GLU A 32 31.74 7.86 -47.46
CA GLU A 32 33.16 7.76 -47.84
C GLU A 32 33.59 8.84 -48.84
N ASP A 33 32.66 9.36 -49.65
CA ASP A 33 32.94 10.33 -50.71
C ASP A 33 32.67 11.78 -50.27
N ASP A 34 31.63 12.00 -49.44
CA ASP A 34 31.28 13.31 -48.87
C ASP A 34 30.76 13.17 -47.42
N PRO A 35 31.66 13.11 -46.42
CA PRO A 35 31.30 12.98 -45.02
C PRO A 35 30.44 14.15 -44.50
N ARG A 36 30.71 15.37 -44.98
CA ARG A 36 29.99 16.58 -44.55
C ARG A 36 28.60 16.64 -45.16
N GLY A 37 28.45 16.30 -46.44
CA GLY A 37 27.15 16.18 -47.10
C GLY A 37 26.30 15.05 -46.51
N TYR A 38 26.92 13.93 -46.13
CA TYR A 38 26.24 12.83 -45.45
C TYR A 38 25.72 13.25 -44.06
N GLN A 39 26.56 13.88 -43.22
CA GLN A 39 26.13 14.38 -41.92
C GLN A 39 24.97 15.38 -42.04
N ALA A 40 25.11 16.32 -42.96
CA ALA A 40 24.09 17.31 -43.29
C ALA A 40 22.76 16.70 -43.76
N LEU A 41 22.81 15.61 -44.53
CA LEU A 41 21.64 14.84 -44.98
C LEU A 41 20.99 14.07 -43.82
N ARG A 42 21.81 13.52 -42.93
CA ARG A 42 21.36 12.78 -41.74
C ARG A 42 20.62 13.68 -40.77
N GLU A 43 21.17 14.85 -40.47
CA GLU A 43 20.52 15.86 -39.62
C GLU A 43 19.15 16.29 -40.17
N ALA A 44 19.05 16.49 -41.49
CA ALA A 44 17.78 16.84 -42.14
C ALA A 44 16.74 15.71 -42.06
N PHE A 45 17.19 14.45 -42.16
CA PHE A 45 16.32 13.27 -42.02
C PHE A 45 15.80 13.10 -40.58
N ASP A 46 16.67 13.22 -39.58
CA ASP A 46 16.30 13.09 -38.18
C ASP A 46 15.36 14.24 -37.76
N ALA A 47 15.60 15.46 -38.25
CA ALA A 47 14.69 16.59 -38.07
C ALA A 47 13.31 16.35 -38.73
N ALA A 48 13.26 15.83 -39.96
CA ALA A 48 12.00 15.53 -40.64
C ALA A 48 11.20 14.41 -39.94
N LEU A 49 11.87 13.39 -39.38
CA LEU A 49 11.22 12.35 -38.58
C LEU A 49 10.67 12.88 -37.25
N SER A 50 11.39 13.78 -36.59
CA SER A 50 10.91 14.42 -35.37
C SER A 50 9.65 15.26 -35.62
N PHE A 51 9.62 15.97 -36.76
CA PHE A 51 8.45 16.74 -37.20
C PHE A 51 7.23 15.82 -37.44
N ALA A 52 7.41 14.73 -38.19
CA ALA A 52 6.33 13.78 -38.49
C ALA A 52 5.74 13.13 -37.23
N LYS A 53 6.58 12.77 -36.25
CA LYS A 53 6.14 12.21 -34.95
C LYS A 53 5.35 13.23 -34.12
N ARG A 54 5.72 14.51 -34.20
CA ARG A 54 5.04 15.58 -33.46
C ARG A 54 3.67 15.94 -34.06
N GLU A 55 3.52 15.85 -35.39
CA GLU A 55 2.21 16.03 -36.03
C GLU A 55 1.29 14.82 -35.77
N ALA A 56 1.81 13.58 -35.81
CA ALA A 56 1.02 12.38 -35.50
C ALA A 56 0.48 12.37 -34.05
N SER A 57 1.27 12.86 -33.10
CA SER A 57 0.83 13.03 -31.70
C SER A 57 -0.11 14.21 -31.48
N ARG A 58 -0.20 15.13 -32.44
CA ARG A 58 -1.14 16.26 -32.42
C ARG A 58 -2.49 15.88 -33.03
N GLU A 59 -2.49 15.06 -34.08
CA GLU A 59 -3.71 14.48 -34.67
C GLU A 59 -4.41 13.52 -33.67
N GLU A 60 -3.65 12.72 -32.89
CA GLU A 60 -4.21 11.87 -31.82
C GLU A 60 -4.84 12.67 -30.66
N VAL A 61 -4.50 13.94 -30.46
CA VAL A 61 -5.10 14.77 -29.40
C VAL A 61 -6.38 15.45 -29.88
N VAL A 62 -6.43 15.86 -31.15
CA VAL A 62 -7.61 16.51 -31.75
C VAL A 62 -8.75 15.51 -31.98
N GLU A 63 -8.44 14.25 -32.35
CA GLU A 63 -9.45 13.19 -32.52
C GLU A 63 -10.12 12.78 -31.18
N TYR A 64 -9.43 12.98 -30.05
CA TYR A 64 -9.99 12.73 -28.71
C TYR A 64 -10.71 13.95 -28.10
N GLU A 65 -10.45 15.16 -28.60
CA GLU A 65 -11.16 16.39 -28.19
C GLU A 65 -12.47 16.56 -28.96
N GLU A 66 -12.55 16.23 -30.25
CA GLU A 66 -13.82 16.30 -31.02
C GLU A 66 -14.86 15.24 -30.60
N LEU A 67 -14.46 14.17 -29.90
CA LEU A 67 -15.36 13.13 -29.38
C LEU A 67 -15.88 13.41 -27.95
N ARG A 68 -15.52 14.55 -27.35
CA ARG A 68 -15.81 14.86 -25.94
C ARG A 68 -16.79 16.02 -25.70
N ASP A 69 -17.18 16.76 -26.73
CA ASP A 69 -18.00 17.97 -26.60
C ASP A 69 -19.53 17.75 -26.58
N ASP A 70 -20.02 16.51 -26.50
CA ASP A 70 -21.47 16.22 -26.56
C ASP A 70 -22.16 15.88 -25.23
N ASP A 71 -21.52 16.05 -24.06
CA ASP A 71 -22.23 15.84 -22.79
C ASP A 71 -21.70 16.72 -21.63
N GLU A 72 -21.93 18.04 -21.75
CA GLU A 72 -22.03 18.92 -20.58
C GLU A 72 -23.49 18.96 -20.10
N SER A 73 -23.76 18.44 -18.91
CA SER A 73 -24.77 19.04 -18.04
C SER A 73 -24.37 18.97 -16.56
N GLN A 74 -24.54 20.12 -15.92
CA GLN A 74 -24.07 20.54 -14.61
C GLN A 74 -24.59 19.67 -13.45
N SER A 75 -23.76 19.50 -12.42
CA SER A 75 -24.22 19.69 -11.03
C SER A 75 -23.04 20.00 -10.10
N ASP A 76 -23.25 21.03 -9.29
CA ASP A 76 -22.34 21.56 -8.28
C ASP A 76 -21.98 20.51 -7.21
N ILE A 77 -20.69 20.35 -6.92
CA ILE A 77 -20.21 19.76 -5.67
C ILE A 77 -19.12 20.67 -5.10
N GLU A 78 -19.34 21.16 -3.88
CA GLU A 78 -18.41 21.97 -3.08
C GLU A 78 -17.00 21.36 -2.97
N PRO A 79 -15.94 22.17 -2.86
CA PRO A 79 -14.58 21.67 -2.66
C PRO A 79 -14.45 21.03 -1.27
N GLN A 80 -14.43 19.69 -1.22
CA GLN A 80 -13.98 18.97 -0.04
C GLN A 80 -12.49 19.24 0.17
N THR A 81 -12.19 20.02 1.21
CA THR A 81 -10.88 20.14 1.84
C THR A 81 -10.27 18.75 2.08
N LEU A 82 -9.19 18.45 1.37
CA LEU A 82 -8.31 17.31 1.66
C LEU A 82 -7.68 17.52 3.04
N LEU A 83 -8.26 16.88 4.05
CA LEU A 83 -7.67 16.69 5.37
C LEU A 83 -6.37 15.89 5.21
N VAL A 84 -5.24 16.60 5.28
CA VAL A 84 -3.94 15.99 5.58
C VAL A 84 -4.07 15.33 6.97
N PRO A 85 -3.68 14.06 7.16
CA PRO A 85 -3.74 13.44 8.47
C PRO A 85 -2.81 14.19 9.43
N ARG A 86 -3.38 14.94 10.37
CA ARG A 86 -2.64 15.39 11.55
C ARG A 86 -2.32 14.15 12.38
N ILE A 87 -1.04 13.78 12.42
CA ILE A 87 -0.55 12.82 13.41
C ILE A 87 -0.70 13.47 14.78
N ASN A 88 -1.50 12.85 15.63
CA ASN A 88 -1.77 13.33 16.99
C ASN A 88 -0.56 12.96 17.86
N LEU A 89 0.33 13.93 18.12
CA LEU A 89 1.57 13.77 18.90
C LEU A 89 1.35 13.50 20.40
N SER A 90 0.12 13.22 20.84
CA SER A 90 -0.23 12.98 22.25
C SER A 90 -0.38 11.50 22.62
N GLN A 91 -0.06 10.55 21.74
CA GLN A 91 -0.20 9.11 21.99
C GLN A 91 1.08 8.27 21.83
N LEU A 92 2.25 8.90 21.65
CA LEU A 92 3.52 8.20 21.79
C LEU A 92 3.88 8.10 23.27
N ASN A 93 3.35 7.07 23.93
CA ASN A 93 3.81 6.65 25.24
C ASN A 93 5.31 6.37 25.17
N HIS A 94 6.07 7.04 26.03
CA HIS A 94 7.46 6.76 26.30
C HIS A 94 7.60 5.32 26.82
N GLU A 95 8.01 4.38 25.96
CA GLU A 95 8.72 3.20 26.46
C GLU A 95 10.10 3.65 26.91
N HIS A 96 10.23 3.70 28.23
CA HIS A 96 11.46 3.99 28.94
C HIS A 96 12.41 2.80 28.74
N ILE A 97 13.18 2.83 27.65
CA ILE A 97 14.30 1.91 27.45
C ILE A 97 15.40 2.33 28.42
N GLN A 98 15.70 1.47 29.39
CA GLN A 98 16.82 1.67 30.31
C GLN A 98 18.15 1.61 29.54
N PRO A 99 19.14 2.44 29.89
CA PRO A 99 20.46 2.42 29.28
C PRO A 99 21.26 1.27 29.89
N GLU A 100 21.40 0.16 29.18
CA GLU A 100 22.42 -0.85 29.51
C GLU A 100 23.66 -0.64 28.64
N ASP A 101 24.80 -0.61 29.34
CA ASP A 101 26.19 -0.63 28.89
C ASP A 101 26.72 0.60 28.14
N ASN A 102 26.93 1.65 28.96
CA ASN A 102 27.76 2.80 28.64
C ASN A 102 29.25 2.39 28.70
N GLU A 103 29.78 1.80 27.62
CA GLU A 103 31.23 1.85 27.38
C GLU A 103 31.60 3.33 27.18
N GLN A 104 32.34 3.89 28.13
CA GLN A 104 32.93 5.23 28.02
C GLN A 104 33.95 5.24 26.87
N LEU A 105 33.44 5.40 25.64
CA LEU A 105 34.24 5.69 24.45
C LEU A 105 34.75 7.12 24.59
N MET A 106 36.08 7.28 24.48
CA MET A 106 36.72 8.60 24.40
C MET A 106 36.03 9.43 23.30
N PRO A 107 35.85 10.75 23.50
CA PRO A 107 35.27 11.59 22.45
C PRO A 107 36.12 11.43 21.16
N PRO A 108 35.49 11.16 20.01
CA PRO A 108 36.22 10.88 18.78
C PRO A 108 37.09 12.08 18.38
N PRO A 109 38.21 11.86 17.67
CA PRO A 109 39.08 12.93 17.19
C PRO A 109 38.26 13.91 16.34
N ARG A 110 38.36 15.21 16.68
CA ARG A 110 37.66 16.29 15.97
C ARG A 110 38.65 17.22 15.29
N ILE A 111 38.30 17.69 14.10
CA ILE A 111 39.01 18.71 13.35
C ILE A 111 38.83 20.06 14.09
N PRO A 112 39.92 20.77 14.44
CA PRO A 112 39.83 22.10 15.05
C PRO A 112 39.12 23.10 14.12
N LEU A 113 38.27 23.97 14.70
CA LEU A 113 37.36 24.93 14.03
C LEU A 113 37.97 25.90 12.98
N HIS A 114 39.29 25.93 12.79
CA HIS A 114 39.99 26.87 11.91
C HIS A 114 40.84 26.22 10.81
N ALA A 115 40.76 24.90 10.60
CA ALA A 115 41.63 24.16 9.68
C ALA A 115 41.23 24.22 8.19
N ASN A 116 40.13 24.88 7.83
CA ASN A 116 39.54 24.80 6.49
C ASN A 116 40.03 25.91 5.55
N GLN A 117 41.08 25.59 4.78
CA GLN A 117 41.26 25.83 3.34
C GLN A 117 42.75 25.80 2.94
N SER A 118 43.68 26.07 3.86
CA SER A 118 45.12 26.18 3.54
C SER A 118 45.91 24.89 3.69
N ILE A 119 45.39 23.86 4.37
CA ILE A 119 46.11 22.59 4.57
C ILE A 119 46.18 21.79 3.26
N TRP A 120 45.16 21.91 2.41
CA TRP A 120 45.00 21.12 1.20
C TRP A 120 46.02 21.41 0.10
N GLN A 121 46.60 22.61 0.06
CA GLN A 121 47.66 22.92 -0.91
C GLN A 121 49.04 22.39 -0.47
N HIS A 122 49.33 22.38 0.84
CA HIS A 122 50.68 22.05 1.31
C HIS A 122 50.94 20.55 1.53
N VAL A 123 49.92 19.73 1.80
CA VAL A 123 50.11 18.29 2.01
C VAL A 123 50.54 17.55 0.73
N PHE A 124 50.12 18.04 -0.44
CA PHE A 124 50.51 17.44 -1.73
C PHE A 124 51.86 17.94 -2.26
N GLU A 125 52.40 19.05 -1.73
CA GLU A 125 53.68 19.61 -2.19
C GLU A 125 54.90 19.00 -1.47
N THR A 126 54.73 18.47 -0.24
CA THR A 126 55.87 18.08 0.61
C THR A 126 56.50 16.72 0.32
N GLU A 127 55.97 15.92 -0.61
CA GLU A 127 56.58 14.63 -1.03
C GLU A 127 57.04 14.62 -2.51
N GLY A 128 57.11 15.78 -3.16
CA GLY A 128 57.64 15.93 -4.52
C GLY A 128 59.17 15.99 -4.58
N SER A 129 59.88 14.97 -4.10
CA SER A 129 61.34 14.86 -4.37
C SER A 129 61.91 13.46 -4.05
N SER A 130 61.51 12.44 -4.82
CA SER A 130 62.43 11.36 -5.20
C SER A 130 61.90 10.65 -6.44
N SER A 131 62.16 11.21 -7.61
CA SER A 131 62.06 10.51 -8.89
C SER A 131 63.16 9.45 -8.95
N SER A 132 62.89 8.26 -8.43
CA SER A 132 63.57 7.05 -8.92
C SER A 132 62.67 6.42 -9.97
N GLU A 133 63.10 6.49 -11.23
CA GLU A 133 62.54 5.73 -12.35
C GLU A 133 62.47 4.26 -11.95
N THR A 134 61.32 3.84 -11.41
CA THR A 134 61.08 2.45 -11.04
C THR A 134 60.38 1.83 -12.23
N ASP A 135 61.16 1.41 -13.22
CA ASP A 135 60.60 0.75 -14.40
C ASP A 135 60.14 -0.65 -13.99
N TYR A 136 58.85 -0.79 -13.69
CA TYR A 136 58.23 -2.07 -13.39
C TYR A 136 58.31 -2.93 -14.64
N ASN A 137 59.03 -4.07 -14.57
CA ASN A 137 59.33 -4.89 -15.75
C ASN A 137 58.58 -6.23 -15.75
N THR A 138 57.98 -6.63 -14.62
CA THR A 138 57.25 -7.89 -14.49
C THR A 138 55.86 -7.72 -13.86
N VAL A 139 54.96 -8.67 -14.15
CA VAL A 139 53.59 -8.69 -13.58
C VAL A 139 53.58 -8.75 -12.04
N PRO A 140 54.39 -9.58 -11.35
CA PRO A 140 54.40 -9.62 -9.89
C PRO A 140 54.84 -8.29 -9.26
N GLU A 141 55.89 -7.66 -9.78
CA GLU A 141 56.37 -6.35 -9.30
C GLU A 141 55.28 -5.27 -9.46
N PHE A 142 54.53 -5.32 -10.56
CA PHE A 142 53.42 -4.41 -10.80
C PHE A 142 52.27 -4.61 -9.80
N VAL A 143 51.93 -5.85 -9.49
CA VAL A 143 50.87 -6.15 -8.51
C VAL A 143 51.31 -5.81 -7.09
N GLU A 144 52.58 -6.05 -6.73
CA GLU A 144 53.16 -5.57 -5.47
C GLU A 144 53.11 -4.04 -5.36
N ALA A 145 53.34 -3.32 -6.46
CA ALA A 145 53.22 -1.87 -6.50
C ALA A 145 51.78 -1.39 -6.28
N ILE A 146 50.77 -2.06 -6.86
CA ILE A 146 49.35 -1.77 -6.57
C ILE A 146 49.07 -1.93 -5.07
N ILE A 147 49.53 -3.03 -4.48
CA ILE A 147 49.32 -3.30 -3.04
C ILE A 147 50.01 -2.24 -2.20
N ALA A 148 51.25 -1.88 -2.52
CA ALA A 148 52.01 -0.84 -1.81
C ALA A 148 51.34 0.54 -1.90
N LEU A 149 50.84 0.93 -3.08
CA LEU A 149 50.06 2.16 -3.24
C LEU A 149 48.78 2.12 -2.40
N TYR A 150 48.11 0.98 -2.33
CA TYR A 150 46.92 0.84 -1.49
C TYR A 150 47.26 0.88 0.00
N GLU A 151 48.29 0.19 0.48
CA GLU A 151 48.61 0.12 1.91
C GLU A 151 49.05 1.46 2.48
N HIS A 152 49.77 2.28 1.71
CA HIS A 152 50.14 3.63 2.11
C HIS A 152 49.01 4.63 1.81
N PHE A 153 48.21 4.99 2.82
CA PHE A 153 46.99 5.80 2.62
C PHE A 153 47.18 7.13 1.84
N PRO A 154 48.23 7.94 2.05
CA PRO A 154 48.47 9.11 1.21
C PRO A 154 48.74 8.76 -0.27
N SER A 155 49.43 7.66 -0.53
CA SER A 155 49.62 7.15 -1.90
C SER A 155 48.33 6.56 -2.47
N ARG A 156 47.51 5.92 -1.62
CA ARG A 156 46.23 5.31 -1.99
C ARG A 156 45.32 6.31 -2.68
N ILE A 157 45.32 7.56 -2.25
CA ILE A 157 44.44 8.60 -2.80
C ILE A 157 45.14 9.52 -3.81
N SER A 158 46.45 9.33 -4.06
CA SER A 158 47.25 10.16 -4.95
C SER A 158 47.08 9.72 -6.40
N LYS A 159 46.27 10.45 -7.16
CA LYS A 159 46.02 10.18 -8.58
C LYS A 159 47.32 10.07 -9.40
N ASP A 160 48.31 10.91 -9.12
CA ASP A 160 49.54 10.98 -9.90
C ASP A 160 50.40 9.72 -9.73
N LYS A 161 50.51 9.17 -8.50
CA LYS A 161 51.23 7.91 -8.25
C LYS A 161 50.57 6.72 -8.96
N TRP A 162 49.24 6.67 -9.01
CA TRP A 162 48.52 5.65 -9.78
C TRP A 162 48.70 5.81 -11.29
N LEU A 163 48.69 7.06 -11.80
CA LEU A 163 48.96 7.34 -13.21
C LEU A 163 50.39 6.94 -13.61
N GLU A 164 51.38 7.21 -12.77
CA GLU A 164 52.76 6.82 -13.00
C GLU A 164 52.89 5.29 -13.13
N LEU A 165 52.30 4.55 -12.19
CA LEU A 165 52.28 3.09 -12.23
C LEU A 165 51.59 2.56 -13.50
N LEU A 166 50.40 3.07 -13.83
CA LEU A 166 49.60 2.61 -14.98
C LEU A 166 50.22 2.95 -16.35
N ASN A 167 51.16 3.90 -16.40
CA ASN A 167 51.92 4.25 -17.60
C ASN A 167 53.24 3.47 -17.76
N SER A 168 53.57 2.58 -16.82
CA SER A 168 54.80 1.77 -16.86
C SER A 168 54.90 0.87 -18.10
N SER A 169 56.13 0.48 -18.45
CA SER A 169 56.43 -0.32 -19.64
C SER A 169 55.65 -1.64 -19.70
N VAL A 170 55.39 -2.26 -18.54
CA VAL A 170 54.59 -3.49 -18.40
C VAL A 170 53.17 -3.37 -18.94
N MET A 171 52.52 -2.21 -18.83
CA MET A 171 51.13 -2.01 -19.27
C MET A 171 50.95 -1.96 -20.78
N TRP A 172 52.04 -1.78 -21.54
CA TRP A 172 52.05 -1.81 -23.00
C TRP A 172 52.05 -3.24 -23.58
N ASN A 173 52.32 -4.25 -22.75
CA ASN A 173 52.24 -5.65 -23.14
C ASN A 173 50.81 -6.20 -22.90
N ILE A 174 50.14 -6.62 -23.96
CA ILE A 174 48.75 -7.11 -23.92
C ILE A 174 48.61 -8.36 -23.05
N ASP A 175 49.57 -9.28 -23.09
CA ASP A 175 49.54 -10.51 -22.30
C ASP A 175 49.71 -10.20 -20.81
N PHE A 176 50.60 -9.28 -20.47
CA PHE A 176 50.79 -8.83 -19.09
C PHE A 176 49.58 -8.06 -18.57
N LYS A 177 48.98 -7.21 -19.40
CA LYS A 177 47.73 -6.50 -19.06
C LYS A 177 46.60 -7.47 -18.71
N LEU A 178 46.46 -8.57 -19.45
CA LEU A 178 45.48 -9.63 -19.13
C LEU A 178 45.81 -10.32 -17.80
N GLN A 179 47.08 -10.64 -17.55
CA GLN A 179 47.51 -11.28 -16.29
C GLN A 179 47.30 -10.35 -15.09
N ILE A 180 47.68 -9.08 -15.20
CA ILE A 180 47.49 -8.04 -14.19
C ILE A 180 46.01 -7.89 -13.88
N ARG A 181 45.17 -7.81 -14.91
CA ARG A 181 43.71 -7.75 -14.74
C ARG A 181 43.18 -8.94 -13.95
N ASN A 182 43.56 -10.16 -14.32
CA ASN A 182 43.10 -11.37 -13.64
C ASN A 182 43.59 -11.42 -12.18
N GLN A 183 44.83 -10.99 -11.91
CA GLN A 183 45.35 -10.91 -10.55
C GLN A 183 44.63 -9.82 -9.73
N LEU A 184 44.36 -8.66 -10.32
CA LEU A 184 43.59 -7.61 -9.66
C LEU A 184 42.16 -8.08 -9.36
N MET A 185 41.51 -8.80 -10.28
CA MET A 185 40.19 -9.41 -10.04
C MET A 185 40.23 -10.34 -8.82
N PHE A 186 41.22 -11.24 -8.75
CA PHE A 186 41.39 -12.13 -7.59
C PHE A 186 41.60 -11.35 -6.28
N ILE A 187 42.40 -10.28 -6.30
CA ILE A 187 42.60 -9.41 -5.13
C ILE A 187 41.28 -8.76 -4.70
N LEU A 188 40.45 -8.30 -5.65
CA LEU A 188 39.17 -7.66 -5.37
C LEU A 188 38.12 -8.63 -4.80
N GLU A 189 38.16 -9.89 -5.22
CA GLU A 189 37.31 -10.96 -4.68
C GLU A 189 37.69 -11.34 -3.25
N ASP A 190 38.99 -11.43 -2.96
CA ASP A 190 39.50 -11.76 -1.63
C ASP A 190 39.37 -10.56 -0.66
N ARG A 191 39.68 -9.35 -1.14
CA ARG A 191 39.70 -8.12 -0.36
C ARG A 191 39.02 -6.97 -1.08
N LYS A 192 38.04 -6.39 -0.40
CA LYS A 192 37.40 -5.14 -0.84
C LYS A 192 38.38 -3.96 -0.75
N LEU A 193 38.81 -3.44 -1.90
CA LEU A 193 39.65 -2.24 -1.97
C LEU A 193 38.80 -0.97 -1.91
N PHE A 194 39.11 -0.07 -0.98
CA PHE A 194 38.45 1.23 -0.86
C PHE A 194 39.28 2.33 -1.54
N LEU A 195 39.03 2.56 -2.83
CA LEU A 195 39.70 3.58 -3.65
C LEU A 195 38.76 4.75 -4.01
N PRO A 196 39.30 5.98 -4.17
CA PRO A 196 38.59 7.12 -4.76
C PRO A 196 38.11 6.84 -6.20
N THR A 197 37.04 7.52 -6.60
CA THR A 197 36.42 7.34 -7.93
C THR A 197 37.38 7.67 -9.07
N GLU A 198 38.26 8.64 -8.90
CA GLU A 198 39.26 9.00 -9.90
C GLU A 198 40.20 7.83 -10.19
N ILE A 199 40.62 7.11 -9.15
CA ILE A 199 41.52 5.97 -9.28
C ILE A 199 40.78 4.77 -9.86
N TRP A 200 39.52 4.54 -9.47
CA TRP A 200 38.67 3.55 -10.13
C TRP A 200 38.52 3.81 -11.63
N ARG A 201 38.32 5.06 -12.04
CA ARG A 201 38.25 5.42 -13.47
C ARG A 201 39.57 5.17 -14.20
N LEU A 202 40.71 5.41 -13.54
CA LEU A 202 42.02 5.10 -14.12
C LEU A 202 42.20 3.60 -14.33
N LEU A 203 41.89 2.80 -13.30
CA LEU A 203 41.94 1.34 -13.38
C LEU A 203 41.00 0.81 -14.46
N GLU A 204 39.77 1.32 -14.51
CA GLU A 204 38.79 0.95 -15.54
C GLU A 204 39.31 1.27 -16.94
N SER A 205 39.76 2.50 -17.18
CA SER A 205 40.28 2.91 -18.49
C SER A 205 41.52 2.10 -18.93
N SER A 206 42.29 1.61 -17.96
CA SER A 206 43.55 0.91 -18.21
C SER A 206 43.37 -0.60 -18.34
N LEU A 207 42.39 -1.20 -17.66
CA LEU A 207 42.23 -2.66 -17.53
C LEU A 207 40.90 -3.18 -18.07
N ASP A 208 39.91 -2.33 -18.34
CA ASP A 208 38.59 -2.75 -18.84
C ASP A 208 37.92 -3.78 -17.92
N LEU A 209 37.77 -3.38 -16.64
CA LEU A 209 37.30 -4.27 -15.58
C LEU A 209 35.79 -4.51 -15.72
N GLU A 210 35.00 -3.51 -16.12
CA GLU A 210 33.55 -3.63 -16.27
C GLU A 210 33.15 -4.75 -17.24
N ASN A 211 33.77 -4.79 -18.43
CA ASN A 211 33.52 -5.86 -19.41
C ASN A 211 33.91 -7.24 -18.85
N THR A 212 35.06 -7.32 -18.16
CA THR A 212 35.54 -8.57 -17.56
C THR A 212 34.60 -9.09 -16.48
N ILE A 213 34.07 -8.20 -15.64
CA ILE A 213 33.08 -8.52 -14.61
C ILE A 213 31.80 -9.02 -15.29
N GLN A 214 31.31 -8.34 -16.32
CA GLN A 214 30.06 -8.67 -17.00
C GLN A 214 30.11 -10.01 -17.75
N GLU A 215 31.30 -10.45 -18.17
CA GLU A 215 31.52 -11.76 -18.79
C GLU A 215 31.68 -12.91 -17.78
N SER A 216 31.84 -12.62 -16.49
CA SER A 216 32.08 -13.65 -15.47
C SER A 216 30.81 -14.46 -15.17
N ILE A 217 30.96 -15.77 -14.99
CA ILE A 217 29.85 -16.72 -14.74
C ILE A 217 29.20 -16.47 -13.37
N ASP A 218 29.99 -15.95 -12.42
CA ASP A 218 29.57 -15.60 -11.06
C ASP A 218 29.05 -14.15 -10.96
N PHE A 219 28.91 -13.44 -12.09
CA PHE A 219 28.21 -12.16 -12.15
C PHE A 219 26.71 -12.39 -11.93
N ASP A 220 26.32 -12.42 -10.66
CA ASP A 220 24.93 -12.28 -10.29
C ASP A 220 24.52 -10.81 -10.52
N ASP A 221 23.63 -10.58 -11.50
CA ASP A 221 22.89 -9.31 -11.65
C ASP A 221 22.00 -9.05 -10.40
N ASP A 222 21.92 -10.05 -9.52
CA ASP A 222 21.27 -10.03 -8.23
C ASP A 222 21.93 -8.98 -7.34
N HIS A 223 21.11 -8.04 -6.87
CA HIS A 223 21.46 -6.73 -6.34
C HIS A 223 22.20 -6.75 -4.98
N ASN A 224 23.10 -7.70 -4.71
CA ASN A 224 23.79 -7.81 -3.43
C ASN A 224 24.60 -6.53 -3.15
N PRO A 225 24.13 -5.65 -2.24
CA PRO A 225 24.75 -4.34 -2.02
C PRO A 225 26.11 -4.44 -1.32
N ASN A 226 26.41 -5.63 -0.79
CA ASN A 226 27.65 -5.93 -0.09
C ASN A 226 28.74 -6.49 -1.01
N SER A 227 28.41 -6.85 -2.26
CA SER A 227 29.39 -7.28 -3.27
C SER A 227 30.44 -6.21 -3.55
N ILE A 228 31.69 -6.63 -3.79
CA ILE A 228 32.74 -5.71 -4.27
C ILE A 228 32.35 -5.09 -5.62
N TRP A 229 31.66 -5.84 -6.48
CA TRP A 229 31.25 -5.36 -7.81
C TRP A 229 30.16 -4.30 -7.71
N SER A 230 29.20 -4.48 -6.79
CA SER A 230 28.17 -3.47 -6.54
C SER A 230 28.77 -2.21 -5.91
N TYR A 231 29.81 -2.35 -5.08
CA TYR A 231 30.61 -1.23 -4.59
C TYR A 231 31.34 -0.50 -5.73
N TYR A 232 32.08 -1.24 -6.56
CA TYR A 232 32.85 -0.72 -7.68
C TYR A 232 31.99 0.08 -8.66
N LEU A 233 30.92 -0.55 -9.17
CA LEU A 233 30.00 0.07 -10.12
C LEU A 233 29.30 1.31 -9.53
N ARG A 234 29.11 1.33 -8.20
CA ARG A 234 28.56 2.48 -7.51
C ARG A 234 29.58 3.63 -7.46
N GLN A 235 30.85 3.37 -7.18
CA GLN A 235 31.86 4.45 -7.17
C GLN A 235 32.01 5.12 -8.55
N LEU A 236 31.78 4.39 -9.65
CA LEU A 236 31.84 4.96 -11.00
C LEU A 236 30.60 5.79 -11.38
N LYS A 237 29.41 5.41 -10.91
CA LYS A 237 28.12 5.98 -11.32
C LYS A 237 27.66 7.20 -10.51
N TYR A 238 28.26 7.44 -9.35
CA TYR A 238 27.85 8.49 -8.41
C TYR A 238 29.01 9.44 -8.12
N PRO A 239 28.76 10.66 -7.62
CA PRO A 239 29.83 11.49 -7.07
C PRO A 239 30.63 10.65 -6.06
N GLY A 240 31.95 10.62 -6.27
CA GLY A 240 32.84 9.74 -5.52
C GLY A 240 32.85 10.03 -4.04
N LEU A 241 33.11 9.01 -3.24
CA LEU A 241 33.35 9.19 -1.81
C LEU A 241 34.61 10.03 -1.59
N ARG A 242 34.58 10.90 -0.57
CA ARG A 242 35.73 11.71 -0.18
C ARG A 242 36.63 10.92 0.75
N TYR A 243 37.93 11.01 0.48
CA TYR A 243 38.98 10.35 1.26
C TYR A 243 39.97 11.35 1.86
N GLU A 244 40.02 12.58 1.34
CA GLU A 244 40.97 13.61 1.78
C GLU A 244 40.84 13.95 3.28
N PHE A 245 39.63 13.87 3.85
CA PHE A 245 39.37 14.12 5.28
C PHE A 245 40.06 13.11 6.20
N LEU A 246 40.41 11.93 5.68
CA LEU A 246 41.11 10.88 6.42
C LEU A 246 42.63 11.11 6.48
N LEU A 247 43.20 12.01 5.67
CA LEU A 247 44.64 12.33 5.75
C LEU A 247 45.05 12.96 7.09
N GLN A 248 44.08 13.51 7.82
CA GLN A 248 44.33 14.26 9.06
C GLN A 248 44.34 13.35 10.30
N THR A 249 44.13 12.04 10.15
CA THR A 249 44.00 11.11 11.28
C THR A 249 45.16 10.12 11.33
N ASP A 250 46.13 10.38 12.20
CA ASP A 250 47.22 9.43 12.46
C ASP A 250 46.72 8.20 13.25
N GLY A 251 47.12 7.00 12.82
CA GLY A 251 46.83 5.74 13.51
C GLY A 251 45.39 5.22 13.38
N LEU A 252 44.57 5.83 12.53
CA LEU A 252 43.24 5.31 12.18
C LEU A 252 43.36 4.03 11.35
N ASP A 253 42.59 3.00 11.70
CA ASP A 253 42.34 1.88 10.79
C ASP A 253 41.38 2.33 9.68
N TYR A 254 41.96 2.83 8.58
CA TYR A 254 41.23 3.36 7.44
C TYR A 254 40.30 2.31 6.81
N ASP A 255 40.75 1.06 6.70
CA ASP A 255 39.98 0.00 6.06
C ASP A 255 38.77 -0.35 6.93
N GLN A 256 38.94 -0.45 8.25
CA GLN A 256 37.83 -0.67 9.17
C GLN A 256 36.82 0.49 9.10
N PHE A 257 37.28 1.74 9.13
CA PHE A 257 36.41 2.91 9.03
C PHE A 257 35.61 2.92 7.72
N LEU A 258 36.29 2.74 6.59
CA LEU A 258 35.68 2.76 5.26
C LEU A 258 34.71 1.59 5.07
N GLN A 259 35.03 0.42 5.62
CA GLN A 259 34.15 -0.75 5.62
C GLN A 259 32.88 -0.49 6.44
N LEU A 260 32.98 0.05 7.65
CA LEU A 260 31.80 0.37 8.47
C LEU A 260 30.92 1.43 7.80
N ARG A 261 31.52 2.46 7.20
CA ARG A 261 30.80 3.49 6.44
C ARG A 261 30.05 2.88 5.25
N ASP A 262 30.70 1.99 4.51
CA ASP A 262 30.12 1.28 3.38
C ASP A 262 28.99 0.32 3.79
N GLN A 263 29.17 -0.46 4.86
CA GLN A 263 28.14 -1.34 5.42
C GLN A 263 26.92 -0.54 5.88
N GLY A 264 27.15 0.61 6.51
CA GLY A 264 26.08 1.54 6.89
C GLY A 264 25.31 2.08 5.68
N TYR A 265 26.01 2.47 4.62
CA TYR A 265 25.39 2.85 3.36
C TYR A 265 24.58 1.70 2.73
N ALA A 266 25.15 0.49 2.67
CA ALA A 266 24.50 -0.69 2.11
C ALA A 266 23.22 -1.02 2.88
N ALA A 267 23.25 -1.00 4.21
CA ALA A 267 22.08 -1.18 5.05
C ALA A 267 21.01 -0.09 4.81
N LEU A 268 21.40 1.19 4.69
CA LEU A 268 20.46 2.27 4.33
C LEU A 268 19.82 2.07 2.95
N SER A 269 20.58 1.56 1.98
CA SER A 269 20.05 1.29 0.64
C SER A 269 19.02 0.15 0.63
N GLN A 270 19.17 -0.81 1.55
CA GLN A 270 18.22 -1.90 1.79
C GLN A 270 17.06 -1.50 2.73
N ASN A 271 17.08 -0.26 3.23
CA ASN A 271 16.16 0.24 4.24
C ASN A 271 16.20 -0.55 5.57
N ASP A 272 17.30 -1.24 5.87
CA ASP A 272 17.58 -1.82 7.18
C ASP A 272 18.15 -0.73 8.10
N LEU A 273 17.23 0.07 8.66
CA LEU A 273 17.59 1.24 9.47
C LEU A 273 18.33 0.87 10.77
N LYS A 274 18.09 -0.32 11.33
CA LYS A 274 18.71 -0.76 12.58
C LYS A 274 20.18 -1.12 12.38
N GLN A 275 20.49 -1.88 11.33
CA GLN A 275 21.88 -2.18 10.99
C GLN A 275 22.62 -0.94 10.51
N ALA A 276 21.97 -0.09 9.71
CA ALA A 276 22.53 1.18 9.29
C ALA A 276 22.98 2.03 10.48
N GLU A 277 22.09 2.26 11.45
CA GLU A 277 22.43 3.02 12.65
C GLU A 277 23.62 2.40 13.40
N THR A 278 23.64 1.08 13.52
CA THR A 278 24.72 0.36 14.22
C THR A 278 26.08 0.56 13.54
N TYR A 279 26.16 0.31 12.23
CA TYR A 279 27.42 0.45 11.48
C TYR A 279 27.90 1.90 11.43
N LEU A 280 26.97 2.84 11.18
CA LEU A 280 27.30 4.25 11.08
C LEU A 280 27.76 4.83 12.43
N LYS A 281 27.15 4.45 13.55
CA LYS A 281 27.63 4.86 14.88
C LYS A 281 29.00 4.30 15.21
N ARG A 282 29.30 3.06 14.80
CA ARG A 282 30.64 2.48 14.94
C ARG A 282 31.68 3.22 14.10
N ALA A 283 31.34 3.58 12.86
CA ALA A 283 32.21 4.43 12.04
C ALA A 283 32.43 5.80 12.69
N PHE A 284 31.38 6.40 13.24
CA PHE A 284 31.43 7.72 13.90
C PHE A 284 32.30 7.71 15.16
N ALA A 285 32.33 6.60 15.89
CA ALA A 285 33.22 6.42 17.04
C ALA A 285 34.70 6.40 16.64
N LEU A 286 35.03 5.94 15.42
CA LEU A 286 36.40 5.95 14.90
C LEU A 286 36.79 7.34 14.38
N PHE A 287 35.92 7.97 13.58
CA PHE A 287 36.15 9.31 13.05
C PHE A 287 34.81 10.04 12.82
N ALA A 288 34.63 11.15 13.53
CA ALA A 288 33.35 11.86 13.58
C ALA A 288 33.19 12.99 12.55
N ASP A 289 34.30 13.43 11.94
CA ASP A 289 34.34 14.58 11.02
C ASP A 289 34.49 14.14 9.56
N ASP A 290 33.90 13.01 9.20
CA ASP A 290 33.76 12.59 7.80
C ASP A 290 32.44 13.13 7.21
N PRO A 291 32.49 14.00 6.20
CA PRO A 291 31.28 14.58 5.58
C PRO A 291 30.29 13.53 5.04
N ASP A 292 30.80 12.45 4.44
CA ASP A 292 29.95 11.42 3.84
C ASP A 292 29.25 10.60 4.93
N LEU A 293 29.94 10.25 6.01
CA LEU A 293 29.36 9.61 7.18
C LEU A 293 28.30 10.49 7.86
N LEU A 294 28.57 11.78 8.06
CA LEU A 294 27.60 12.72 8.64
C LEU A 294 26.31 12.79 7.82
N ARG A 295 26.44 12.81 6.48
CA ARG A 295 25.29 12.75 5.56
C ARG A 295 24.50 11.46 5.75
N LEU A 296 25.17 10.31 5.87
CA LEU A 296 24.52 9.00 6.07
C LEU A 296 23.81 8.90 7.42
N LEU A 297 24.44 9.38 8.50
CA LEU A 297 23.82 9.44 9.83
C LEU A 297 22.60 10.35 9.84
N GLY A 298 22.73 11.54 9.24
CA GLY A 298 21.60 12.47 9.08
C GLY A 298 20.44 11.85 8.30
N GLU A 299 20.72 11.17 7.19
CA GLU A 299 19.71 10.45 6.41
C GLU A 299 19.06 9.30 7.19
N CYS A 300 19.86 8.52 7.95
CA CYS A 300 19.36 7.47 8.82
C CYS A 300 18.37 8.03 9.85
N CYS A 301 18.77 9.08 10.57
CA CYS A 301 17.93 9.78 11.55
C CYS A 301 16.66 10.37 10.93
N MET A 302 16.73 10.91 9.71
CA MET A 302 15.52 11.38 9.01
C MET A 302 14.54 10.25 8.73
N ARG A 303 15.01 9.09 8.26
CA ARG A 303 14.14 7.93 7.96
C ARG A 303 13.54 7.31 9.22
N THR A 304 14.20 7.47 10.37
CA THR A 304 13.68 7.06 11.69
C THR A 304 12.94 8.17 12.42
N ALA A 305 12.66 9.31 11.76
CA ALA A 305 11.96 10.48 12.30
C ALA A 305 12.64 11.15 13.52
N GLN A 306 13.95 10.92 13.71
CA GLN A 306 14.78 11.59 14.72
C GLN A 306 15.32 12.92 14.17
N TYR A 307 14.44 13.89 13.96
CA TYR A 307 14.77 15.12 13.24
C TYR A 307 15.80 16.02 13.94
N GLU A 308 15.77 16.10 15.28
CA GLU A 308 16.73 16.89 16.05
C GLU A 308 18.15 16.32 15.95
N ALA A 309 18.29 15.00 16.01
CA ALA A 309 19.56 14.32 15.81
C ALA A 309 20.07 14.51 14.37
N ALA A 310 19.17 14.41 13.37
CA ALA A 310 19.51 14.67 11.98
C ALA A 310 20.04 16.10 11.78
N LEU A 311 19.37 17.11 12.36
CA LEU A 311 19.82 18.51 12.30
C LEU A 311 21.22 18.68 12.87
N ALA A 312 21.54 18.04 13.99
CA ALA A 312 22.88 18.12 14.60
C ALA A 312 23.98 17.62 13.65
N TYR A 313 23.76 16.50 12.96
CA TYR A 313 24.71 15.98 11.97
C TYR A 313 24.83 16.88 10.75
N PHE A 314 23.73 17.42 10.23
CA PHE A 314 23.78 18.34 9.09
C PHE A 314 24.38 19.70 9.45
N ASP A 315 24.19 20.18 10.68
CA ASP A 315 24.88 21.38 11.17
C ASP A 315 26.39 21.14 11.27
N GLN A 316 26.82 19.94 11.66
CA GLN A 316 28.24 19.56 11.62
C GLN A 316 28.75 19.50 10.18
N LEU A 317 27.98 18.93 9.24
CA LEU A 317 28.32 18.89 7.82
C LEU A 317 28.49 20.30 7.23
N ILE A 318 27.56 21.22 7.52
CA ILE A 318 27.64 22.62 7.09
C ILE A 318 28.88 23.32 7.69
N ARG A 319 29.27 22.99 8.93
CA ARG A 319 30.51 23.54 9.51
C ARG A 319 31.76 23.06 8.77
N LEU A 320 31.80 21.79 8.36
CA LEU A 320 32.92 21.24 7.59
C LEU A 320 32.94 21.80 6.17
N LEU A 321 31.76 21.99 5.57
CA LEU A 321 31.59 22.34 4.16
C LEU A 321 30.53 23.43 3.99
N PRO A 322 30.85 24.69 4.38
CA PRO A 322 29.87 25.78 4.38
C PRO A 322 29.45 26.23 2.97
N GLU A 323 30.26 25.92 1.96
CA GLU A 323 30.03 26.27 0.56
C GLU A 323 29.44 25.11 -0.25
N GLU A 324 29.02 24.02 0.40
CA GLU A 324 28.29 22.93 -0.25
C GLU A 324 26.78 23.01 0.00
N ILE A 325 26.00 22.69 -1.02
CA ILE A 325 24.54 22.80 -0.97
C ILE A 325 23.88 21.70 -0.14
N ASP A 326 24.45 20.50 -0.11
CA ASP A 326 23.79 19.30 0.41
C ASP A 326 23.35 19.47 1.86
N GLY A 327 24.26 19.92 2.74
CA GLY A 327 23.94 20.16 4.15
C GLY A 327 22.81 21.17 4.34
N HIS A 328 22.81 22.26 3.58
CA HIS A 328 21.76 23.27 3.61
C HIS A 328 20.41 22.74 3.11
N LEU A 329 20.41 21.93 2.05
CA LEU A 329 19.20 21.34 1.46
C LEU A 329 18.57 20.30 2.38
N TYR A 330 19.37 19.43 3.00
CA TYR A 330 18.88 18.47 3.99
C TYR A 330 18.31 19.17 5.22
N LYS A 331 18.95 20.24 5.70
CA LYS A 331 18.41 21.08 6.79
C LYS A 331 17.04 21.67 6.44
N ALA A 332 16.86 22.20 5.22
CA ALA A 332 15.57 22.67 4.75
C ALA A 332 14.51 21.55 4.71
N ARG A 333 14.87 20.36 4.22
CA ARG A 333 13.97 19.19 4.20
C ARG A 333 13.56 18.78 5.62
N ILE A 334 14.46 18.79 6.58
CA ILE A 334 14.14 18.42 7.96
C ILE A 334 13.14 19.43 8.56
N TRP A 335 13.39 20.73 8.42
CA TRP A 335 12.44 21.74 8.86
C TRP A 335 11.08 21.60 8.19
N TYR A 336 11.05 21.22 6.91
CA TYR A 336 9.81 20.94 6.21
C TYR A 336 9.05 19.76 6.85
N TYR A 337 9.73 18.65 7.13
CA TYR A 337 9.13 17.48 7.80
C TYR A 337 8.68 17.77 9.23
N MET A 338 9.35 18.68 9.94
CA MET A 338 8.94 19.15 11.26
C MET A 338 7.74 20.13 11.23
N GLY A 339 7.23 20.49 10.03
CA GLY A 339 6.16 21.48 9.87
C GLY A 339 6.61 22.93 10.10
N GLN A 340 7.91 23.18 10.14
CA GLN A 340 8.52 24.51 10.32
C GLN A 340 8.55 25.26 8.98
N THR A 341 7.37 25.59 8.46
CA THR A 341 7.19 26.18 7.11
C THR A 341 7.94 27.50 6.93
N SER A 342 7.97 28.36 7.96
CA SER A 342 8.67 29.65 7.90
C SER A 342 10.19 29.47 7.78
N GLN A 343 10.79 28.66 8.66
CA GLN A 343 12.24 28.39 8.64
C GLN A 343 12.65 27.66 7.36
N THR A 344 11.81 26.75 6.87
CA THR A 344 12.02 26.08 5.58
C THR A 344 12.07 27.09 4.42
N ALA A 345 11.12 28.02 4.38
CA ALA A 345 11.06 29.03 3.32
C ALA A 345 12.26 29.98 3.34
N GLU A 346 12.72 30.38 4.53
CA GLU A 346 13.94 31.18 4.70
C GLU A 346 15.17 30.42 4.22
N GLN A 347 15.32 29.16 4.62
CA GLN A 347 16.45 28.33 4.21
C GLN A 347 16.48 28.08 2.70
N CYS A 348 15.31 27.84 2.09
CA CYS A 348 15.22 27.69 0.65
C CYS A 348 15.57 28.99 -0.09
N GLN A 349 15.20 30.16 0.45
CA GLN A 349 15.62 31.44 -0.12
C GLN A 349 17.13 31.65 0.00
N TYR A 350 17.74 31.29 1.13
CA TYR A 350 19.20 31.28 1.28
C TYR A 350 19.86 30.39 0.22
N ILE A 351 19.39 29.14 0.07
CA ILE A 351 19.90 28.20 -0.94
C ILE A 351 19.76 28.81 -2.35
N LEU A 352 18.62 29.39 -2.69
CA LEU A 352 18.41 29.97 -4.03
C LEU A 352 19.20 31.25 -4.28
N SER A 353 19.63 31.97 -3.22
CA SER A 353 20.54 33.11 -3.35
C SER A 353 21.96 32.70 -3.74
N LYS A 354 22.41 31.52 -3.29
CA LYS A 354 23.75 30.96 -3.54
C LYS A 354 23.78 30.01 -4.74
N TRP A 355 22.76 29.17 -4.87
CA TRP A 355 22.58 28.14 -5.91
C TRP A 355 21.23 28.34 -6.64
N PRO A 356 21.13 29.38 -7.50
CA PRO A 356 19.85 29.80 -8.09
C PRO A 356 19.22 28.79 -9.06
N LYS A 357 19.95 27.75 -9.47
CA LYS A 357 19.49 26.69 -10.38
C LYS A 357 19.08 25.40 -9.66
N ASN A 358 19.07 25.37 -8.32
CA ASN A 358 18.69 24.17 -7.59
C ASN A 358 17.17 23.96 -7.63
N SER A 359 16.72 22.92 -8.33
CA SER A 359 15.29 22.59 -8.48
C SER A 359 14.62 22.19 -7.17
N ASP A 360 15.33 21.47 -6.30
CA ASP A 360 14.76 20.93 -5.06
C ASP A 360 14.40 22.04 -4.07
N ALA A 361 15.24 23.07 -3.96
CA ALA A 361 14.96 24.25 -3.14
C ALA A 361 13.79 25.07 -3.70
N VAL A 362 13.62 25.14 -5.02
CA VAL A 362 12.45 25.79 -5.64
C VAL A 362 11.16 25.03 -5.30
N ILE A 363 11.18 23.70 -5.38
CA ILE A 363 10.03 22.84 -5.04
C ILE A 363 9.67 22.94 -3.56
N LEU A 364 10.67 22.86 -2.66
CA LEU A 364 10.42 23.03 -1.23
C LEU A 364 9.86 24.43 -0.92
N LEU A 365 10.37 25.47 -1.56
CA LEU A 365 9.84 26.82 -1.41
C LEU A 365 8.41 26.95 -1.92
N SER A 366 8.07 26.36 -3.08
CA SER A 366 6.70 26.40 -3.61
C SER A 366 5.72 25.71 -2.68
N HIS A 367 6.09 24.55 -2.12
CA HIS A 367 5.27 23.86 -1.11
C HIS A 367 5.08 24.72 0.14
N CYS A 368 6.13 25.44 0.58
CA CYS A 368 5.98 26.39 1.68
C CYS A 368 5.02 27.53 1.34
N ARG A 369 5.08 28.06 0.11
CA ARG A 369 4.18 29.14 -0.34
C ARG A 369 2.73 28.69 -0.44
N MET A 370 2.47 27.45 -0.87
CA MET A 370 1.14 26.82 -0.80
C MET A 370 0.61 26.79 0.63
N SER A 371 1.41 26.27 1.57
CA SER A 371 1.03 26.16 2.99
C SER A 371 0.85 27.51 3.70
N LEU A 372 1.51 28.56 3.20
CA LEU A 372 1.38 29.94 3.71
C LEU A 372 0.22 30.72 3.06
N GLY A 373 -0.57 30.10 2.19
CA GLY A 373 -1.74 30.74 1.57
C GLY A 373 -1.43 31.62 0.36
N ASN A 374 -0.26 31.45 -0.26
CA ASN A 374 0.18 32.18 -1.46
C ASN A 374 0.27 31.23 -2.68
N PRO A 375 -0.86 30.71 -3.21
CA PRO A 375 -0.85 29.71 -4.28
C PRO A 375 -0.33 30.25 -5.61
N GLY A 376 -0.55 31.54 -5.93
CA GLY A 376 -0.06 32.16 -7.17
C GLY A 376 1.47 32.16 -7.27
N GLU A 377 2.16 32.55 -6.19
CA GLU A 377 3.63 32.47 -6.13
C GLU A 377 4.14 31.02 -6.21
N ALA A 378 3.40 30.07 -5.63
CA ALA A 378 3.78 28.66 -5.66
C ALA A 378 3.71 28.08 -7.08
N GLU A 379 2.69 28.43 -7.85
CA GLU A 379 2.52 28.00 -9.24
C GLU A 379 3.65 28.54 -10.14
N GLU A 380 4.01 29.81 -9.99
CA GLU A 380 5.15 30.39 -10.70
C GLU A 380 6.47 29.68 -10.37
N LEU A 381 6.71 29.36 -9.10
CA LEU A 381 7.89 28.62 -8.66
C LEU A 381 7.91 27.19 -9.20
N LEU A 382 6.78 26.49 -9.22
CA LEU A 382 6.68 25.15 -9.80
C LEU A 382 6.97 25.15 -11.30
N ASN A 383 6.41 26.13 -12.04
CA ASN A 383 6.71 26.30 -13.46
C ASN A 383 8.21 26.56 -13.71
N LYS A 384 8.84 27.37 -12.86
CA LYS A 384 10.30 27.58 -12.89
C LYS A 384 11.08 26.30 -12.57
N ALA A 385 10.62 25.48 -11.61
CA ALA A 385 11.26 24.21 -11.29
C ALA A 385 11.21 23.22 -12.45
N VAL A 386 10.08 23.13 -13.16
CA VAL A 386 9.91 22.27 -14.35
C VAL A 386 10.88 22.69 -15.46
N GLN A 387 11.00 24.00 -15.74
CA GLN A 387 11.95 24.52 -16.74
C GLN A 387 13.42 24.23 -16.38
N LEU A 388 13.76 24.25 -15.08
CA LEU A 388 15.09 23.91 -14.59
C LEU A 388 15.34 22.40 -14.66
N SER A 389 14.33 21.55 -14.38
CA SER A 389 14.45 20.10 -14.45
C SER A 389 14.55 19.56 -15.88
N ASP A 390 13.87 20.17 -16.85
CA ASP A 390 13.96 19.76 -18.26
C ASP A 390 15.33 20.09 -18.87
N ARG A 391 15.96 21.20 -18.44
CA ARG A 391 17.36 21.51 -18.79
C ARG A 391 18.34 20.61 -18.06
N ASN A 392 18.12 20.33 -16.78
CA ASN A 392 18.98 19.45 -16.01
C ASN A 392 18.81 17.96 -16.40
N GLN A 393 17.68 17.51 -16.95
CA GLN A 393 17.53 16.14 -17.47
C GLN A 393 18.48 15.85 -18.63
N SER A 394 18.89 16.87 -19.40
CA SER A 394 19.92 16.74 -20.43
C SER A 394 21.36 16.68 -19.87
N THR A 395 21.55 16.92 -18.57
CA THR A 395 22.86 16.94 -17.88
C THR A 395 22.95 16.02 -16.65
N LEU A 396 21.84 15.44 -16.18
CA LEU A 396 21.74 14.56 -15.00
C LEU A 396 21.38 13.10 -15.35
N GLU A 397 21.76 12.62 -16.54
CA GLU A 397 21.75 11.17 -16.79
C GLU A 397 22.71 10.39 -15.86
N GLU A 398 23.51 11.08 -15.03
CA GLU A 398 24.49 10.53 -14.09
C GLU A 398 24.11 10.64 -12.60
N GLN A 399 22.85 10.41 -12.20
CA GLN A 399 22.50 10.16 -10.78
C GLN A 399 21.43 9.07 -10.61
N PRO A 400 21.82 7.79 -10.46
CA PRO A 400 20.84 6.70 -10.36
C PRO A 400 20.12 6.53 -9.01
N ASN A 401 20.35 7.29 -7.93
CA ASN A 401 19.74 6.99 -6.61
C ASN A 401 18.50 7.84 -6.31
N LEU A 402 18.51 9.13 -6.64
CA LEU A 402 17.28 9.94 -6.70
C LEU A 402 16.41 9.52 -7.89
N VAL A 403 17.06 9.10 -8.98
CA VAL A 403 16.39 8.58 -10.17
C VAL A 403 16.04 7.10 -10.03
N LYS A 404 16.57 6.29 -9.11
CA LYS A 404 15.99 4.96 -8.79
C LYS A 404 14.83 5.09 -7.82
N ALA A 405 14.81 6.02 -6.87
CA ALA A 405 13.57 6.32 -6.15
C ALA A 405 12.47 6.82 -7.11
N ASN A 406 12.81 7.66 -8.10
CA ASN A 406 11.85 8.20 -9.08
C ASN A 406 11.65 7.37 -10.37
N ARG A 407 12.58 6.48 -10.78
CA ARG A 407 12.45 5.50 -11.88
C ARG A 407 12.00 4.14 -11.37
N ALA A 408 12.31 3.71 -10.14
CA ALA A 408 11.57 2.62 -9.52
C ALA A 408 10.15 3.10 -9.27
N ASN A 409 9.90 4.35 -8.84
CA ASN A 409 8.54 4.88 -8.92
C ASN A 409 8.01 4.94 -10.37
N ARG A 410 8.72 5.42 -11.40
CA ARG A 410 8.13 5.44 -12.77
C ARG A 410 8.00 4.06 -13.47
N ARG A 411 8.88 3.10 -13.18
CA ARG A 411 8.93 1.75 -13.78
C ARG A 411 8.09 0.77 -12.96
N ASN A 412 8.10 0.87 -11.63
CA ASN A 412 7.08 0.21 -10.79
C ASN A 412 5.72 0.85 -11.03
N TRP A 413 5.58 2.15 -11.29
CA TRP A 413 4.30 2.69 -11.72
C TRP A 413 3.90 2.13 -13.08
N LYS A 414 4.76 2.00 -14.09
CA LYS A 414 4.37 1.36 -15.37
C LYS A 414 4.08 -0.16 -15.27
N LEU A 415 4.67 -0.87 -14.30
CA LEU A 415 4.38 -2.29 -14.03
C LEU A 415 3.18 -2.49 -13.08
N LEU A 416 2.96 -1.61 -12.09
CA LEU A 416 1.76 -1.54 -11.25
C LEU A 416 0.55 -1.00 -12.04
N PHE A 417 0.79 -0.15 -13.05
CA PHE A 417 -0.15 0.24 -14.11
C PHE A 417 0.03 -0.61 -15.37
N ASN A 418 0.57 -1.83 -15.26
CA ASN A 418 0.23 -2.81 -16.28
C ASN A 418 -1.28 -3.01 -16.15
N LYS A 419 -2.06 -2.59 -17.15
CA LYS A 419 -3.53 -2.67 -17.11
C LYS A 419 -4.00 -4.04 -16.65
N ASN A 420 -3.24 -5.09 -16.97
CA ASN A 420 -3.51 -6.47 -16.56
C ASN A 420 -3.25 -6.73 -15.06
N ILE A 421 -2.18 -6.21 -14.46
CA ILE A 421 -1.91 -6.39 -13.02
C ILE A 421 -2.92 -5.60 -12.19
N LEU A 422 -3.18 -4.34 -12.58
CA LEU A 422 -4.21 -3.50 -11.97
C LEU A 422 -5.59 -4.17 -12.06
N LEU A 423 -5.94 -4.71 -13.23
CA LEU A 423 -7.18 -5.45 -13.44
C LEU A 423 -7.28 -6.66 -12.49
N HIS A 424 -6.24 -7.48 -12.37
CA HIS A 424 -6.28 -8.65 -11.48
C HIS A 424 -6.27 -8.28 -10.00
N MET A 425 -5.65 -7.16 -9.60
CA MET A 425 -5.77 -6.62 -8.23
C MET A 425 -7.19 -6.12 -7.94
N ILE A 426 -7.82 -5.41 -8.88
CA ILE A 426 -9.22 -4.97 -8.76
C ILE A 426 -10.15 -6.19 -8.69
N ILE A 427 -9.95 -7.19 -9.55
CA ILE A 427 -10.72 -8.44 -9.52
C ILE A 427 -10.55 -9.12 -8.15
N MET A 428 -9.33 -9.20 -7.63
CA MET A 428 -9.08 -9.78 -6.30
C MET A 428 -9.77 -8.99 -5.17
N LEU A 429 -9.75 -7.66 -5.22
CA LEU A 429 -10.38 -6.82 -4.19
C LEU A 429 -11.90 -6.98 -4.22
N VAL A 430 -12.52 -6.91 -5.40
CA VAL A 430 -13.97 -7.09 -5.59
C VAL A 430 -14.39 -8.50 -5.17
N THR A 431 -13.67 -9.54 -5.59
CA THR A 431 -14.01 -10.92 -5.21
C THR A 431 -13.78 -11.19 -3.73
N SER A 432 -12.78 -10.59 -3.10
CA SER A 432 -12.57 -10.66 -1.63
C SER A 432 -13.74 -10.02 -0.88
N ALA A 433 -14.17 -8.84 -1.30
CA ALA A 433 -15.33 -8.16 -0.70
C ALA A 433 -16.62 -8.98 -0.86
N LEU A 434 -16.82 -9.61 -2.03
CA LEU A 434 -17.95 -10.51 -2.25
C LEU A 434 -17.88 -11.75 -1.37
N ILE A 435 -16.70 -12.38 -1.21
CA ILE A 435 -16.52 -13.54 -0.33
C ILE A 435 -16.82 -13.16 1.12
N ILE A 436 -16.30 -12.03 1.61
CA ILE A 436 -16.57 -11.53 2.97
C ILE A 436 -18.06 -11.23 3.13
N GLY A 437 -18.69 -10.61 2.14
CA GLY A 437 -20.14 -10.36 2.11
C GLY A 437 -20.95 -11.66 2.20
N CYS A 438 -20.56 -12.70 1.44
CA CYS A 438 -21.18 -14.01 1.51
C CYS A 438 -20.99 -14.66 2.89
N ILE A 439 -19.78 -14.62 3.47
CA ILE A 439 -19.51 -15.17 4.80
C ILE A 439 -20.37 -14.48 5.85
N ASN A 440 -20.41 -13.14 5.85
CA ASN A 440 -21.25 -12.37 6.78
C ASN A 440 -22.74 -12.65 6.58
N TYR A 441 -23.20 -12.81 5.34
CA TYR A 441 -24.58 -13.18 5.03
C TYR A 441 -24.95 -14.56 5.58
N TYR A 442 -24.12 -15.58 5.33
CA TYR A 442 -24.34 -16.93 5.85
C TYR A 442 -24.24 -16.98 7.38
N TRP A 443 -23.30 -16.23 7.97
CA TRP A 443 -23.17 -16.11 9.41
C TRP A 443 -24.41 -15.45 10.03
N ASN A 444 -24.92 -14.37 9.44
CA ASN A 444 -26.12 -13.67 9.92
C ASN A 444 -27.37 -14.57 9.83
N ILE A 445 -27.53 -15.34 8.74
CA ILE A 445 -28.57 -16.37 8.64
C ILE A 445 -28.43 -17.42 9.75
N SER A 446 -27.20 -17.86 10.04
CA SER A 446 -26.96 -18.84 11.09
C SER A 446 -27.33 -18.32 12.48
N ILE A 447 -27.09 -17.03 12.76
CA ILE A 447 -27.50 -16.38 14.01
C ILE A 447 -29.03 -16.28 14.11
N GLN A 448 -29.73 -15.97 13.02
CA GLN A 448 -31.20 -15.87 13.04
C GLN A 448 -31.91 -17.21 13.31
N ASN A 449 -31.20 -18.34 13.17
CA ASN A 449 -31.74 -19.68 13.36
C ASN A 449 -31.48 -20.27 14.76
N THR A 450 -30.75 -19.58 15.64
CA THR A 450 -30.58 -20.03 17.04
C THR A 450 -31.66 -19.44 17.93
N PRO A 451 -32.53 -20.25 18.56
CA PRO A 451 -33.62 -19.73 19.38
C PRO A 451 -33.09 -19.15 20.69
N PHE A 452 -33.66 -18.02 21.12
CA PHE A 452 -33.46 -17.49 22.47
C PHE A 452 -34.14 -18.42 23.48
N ILE A 453 -33.41 -18.90 24.49
CA ILE A 453 -33.94 -19.86 25.47
C ILE A 453 -34.53 -19.09 26.65
N VAL A 454 -35.84 -19.22 26.83
CA VAL A 454 -36.57 -18.58 27.95
C VAL A 454 -36.58 -19.51 29.13
N THR A 455 -36.10 -19.01 30.28
CA THR A 455 -36.04 -19.81 31.51
C THR A 455 -36.92 -19.22 32.62
N SER A 456 -37.21 -17.92 32.57
CA SER A 456 -38.05 -17.21 33.54
C SER A 456 -39.19 -16.41 32.89
N LEU A 457 -40.18 -15.99 33.68
CA LEU A 457 -41.26 -15.11 33.21
C LEU A 457 -40.76 -13.73 32.81
N ASN A 458 -39.76 -13.20 33.52
CA ASN A 458 -39.13 -11.92 33.18
C ASN A 458 -38.45 -11.96 31.82
N ASP A 459 -37.80 -13.09 31.48
CA ASP A 459 -37.19 -13.26 30.16
C ASP A 459 -38.25 -13.13 29.06
N LEU A 460 -39.43 -13.74 29.26
CA LEU A 460 -40.52 -13.67 28.30
C LEU A 460 -41.08 -12.23 28.14
N GLU A 461 -41.20 -11.49 29.23
CA GLU A 461 -41.64 -10.08 29.21
C GLU A 461 -40.65 -9.16 28.48
N LEU A 462 -39.34 -9.44 28.57
CA LEU A 462 -38.28 -8.64 27.94
C LEU A 462 -38.04 -8.95 26.46
N ILE A 463 -38.47 -10.11 25.97
CA ILE A 463 -38.29 -10.53 24.56
C ILE A 463 -39.03 -9.60 23.58
N ASN A 464 -38.39 -9.27 22.46
CA ASN A 464 -39.01 -8.43 21.44
C ASN A 464 -40.06 -9.21 20.62
N GLU A 465 -41.03 -8.50 20.04
CA GLU A 465 -41.97 -9.13 19.09
C GLU A 465 -41.22 -9.74 17.89
N GLN A 466 -41.67 -10.90 17.43
CA GLN A 466 -41.09 -11.69 16.32
C GLN A 466 -39.68 -12.24 16.58
N GLU A 467 -39.26 -12.38 17.83
CA GLU A 467 -38.01 -13.04 18.17
C GLU A 467 -38.17 -14.57 18.24
N TYR A 468 -37.27 -15.31 17.57
CA TYR A 468 -37.31 -16.77 17.53
C TYR A 468 -36.84 -17.35 18.86
N THR A 469 -37.73 -18.07 19.52
CA THR A 469 -37.64 -18.37 20.95
C THR A 469 -37.97 -19.83 21.22
N ALA A 470 -37.30 -20.41 22.23
CA ALA A 470 -37.57 -21.74 22.75
C ALA A 470 -37.99 -21.66 24.21
N LEU A 471 -39.14 -22.25 24.56
CA LEU A 471 -39.56 -22.38 25.96
C LEU A 471 -40.29 -23.70 26.23
N SER A 472 -40.15 -24.20 27.45
CA SER A 472 -40.74 -25.49 27.87
C SER A 472 -42.15 -25.29 28.40
N VAL A 473 -43.15 -25.67 27.60
CA VAL A 473 -44.57 -25.61 28.01
C VAL A 473 -45.00 -26.93 28.63
N THR A 474 -45.81 -26.85 29.68
CA THR A 474 -46.50 -27.99 30.30
C THR A 474 -48.01 -27.87 30.12
N ASN A 475 -48.74 -28.98 30.26
CA ASN A 475 -50.21 -29.00 30.27
C ASN A 475 -50.87 -28.32 29.05
N LEU A 476 -50.36 -28.64 27.85
CA LEU A 476 -50.85 -28.05 26.60
C LEU A 476 -52.21 -28.65 26.22
N GLN A 477 -53.25 -27.81 26.21
CA GLN A 477 -54.64 -28.19 25.95
C GLN A 477 -55.19 -27.46 24.72
N ASP A 478 -55.90 -28.18 23.85
CA ASP A 478 -56.66 -27.58 22.75
C ASP A 478 -57.93 -26.90 23.29
N ILE A 479 -58.05 -25.60 23.06
CA ILE A 479 -59.21 -24.80 23.51
C ILE A 479 -60.27 -24.64 22.41
N ASN A 480 -60.12 -25.35 21.28
CA ASN A 480 -61.04 -25.34 20.13
C ASN A 480 -61.25 -23.97 19.46
N ILE A 481 -60.30 -23.06 19.62
CA ILE A 481 -60.27 -21.77 18.92
C ILE A 481 -59.36 -21.90 17.70
N ASN A 482 -59.84 -21.45 16.55
CA ASN A 482 -59.07 -21.41 15.31
C ASN A 482 -58.97 -19.96 14.81
N HIS A 483 -57.80 -19.63 14.27
CA HIS A 483 -57.58 -18.37 13.57
C HIS A 483 -57.71 -18.60 12.05
N TYR A 484 -58.47 -17.72 11.38
CA TYR A 484 -58.68 -17.77 9.94
C TYR A 484 -58.17 -16.48 9.29
N ALA A 485 -57.33 -16.60 8.25
CA ALA A 485 -57.05 -15.51 7.35
C ALA A 485 -58.34 -15.19 6.59
N GLY A 486 -58.90 -13.99 6.78
CA GLY A 486 -60.21 -13.61 6.26
C GLY A 486 -60.44 -14.03 4.80
N GLY A 487 -61.63 -14.56 4.51
CA GLY A 487 -62.02 -14.97 3.17
C GLY A 487 -62.19 -13.77 2.23
N VAL A 488 -62.33 -14.04 0.93
CA VAL A 488 -62.39 -13.05 -0.18
C VAL A 488 -63.42 -11.92 0.03
N ASN A 489 -64.40 -12.11 0.92
CA ASN A 489 -65.48 -11.16 1.19
C ASN A 489 -65.56 -10.61 2.63
N SER A 490 -64.62 -10.92 3.55
CA SER A 490 -64.61 -10.37 4.91
C SER A 490 -63.34 -9.58 5.19
N PHE A 491 -63.49 -8.30 5.54
CA PHE A 491 -62.38 -7.35 5.72
C PHE A 491 -61.63 -7.45 7.06
N ASP A 492 -62.05 -8.33 7.98
CA ASP A 492 -61.41 -8.48 9.29
C ASP A 492 -60.94 -9.93 9.49
N SER A 493 -59.62 -10.11 9.68
CA SER A 493 -59.06 -11.33 10.27
C SER A 493 -59.63 -11.51 11.68
N GLY A 494 -60.34 -12.61 11.92
CA GLY A 494 -61.06 -12.87 13.16
C GLY A 494 -60.64 -14.18 13.83
N PHE A 495 -60.63 -14.18 15.16
CA PHE A 495 -60.62 -15.40 15.97
C PHE A 495 -62.06 -15.90 16.05
N TYR A 496 -62.29 -17.13 15.60
CA TYR A 496 -63.63 -17.72 15.65
C TYR A 496 -63.64 -18.86 16.65
N GLU A 497 -64.57 -18.79 17.60
CA GLU A 497 -64.70 -19.70 18.74
C GLU A 497 -65.38 -21.03 18.35
N ASN A 498 -65.04 -21.64 17.19
CA ASN A 498 -65.33 -23.06 16.93
C ASN A 498 -64.70 -23.60 15.65
N SER A 499 -63.94 -24.68 15.75
CA SER A 499 -63.47 -25.45 14.59
C SER A 499 -64.61 -26.10 13.78
N ALA A 500 -65.71 -26.49 14.43
CA ALA A 500 -66.83 -27.19 13.80
C ALA A 500 -67.80 -26.27 13.04
N TYR A 501 -67.95 -25.00 13.46
CA TYR A 501 -68.78 -24.02 12.76
C TYR A 501 -68.14 -23.61 11.43
N ALA A 502 -66.85 -23.29 11.45
CA ALA A 502 -66.07 -22.93 10.27
C ALA A 502 -65.96 -24.09 9.27
N PHE A 503 -65.85 -25.35 9.73
CA PHE A 503 -65.85 -26.52 8.84
C PHE A 503 -67.14 -26.64 7.99
N ARG A 504 -68.29 -26.20 8.54
CA ARG A 504 -69.58 -26.20 7.81
C ARG A 504 -69.77 -24.98 6.89
N HIS A 505 -69.01 -23.91 7.12
CA HIS A 505 -69.00 -22.70 6.30
C HIS A 505 -67.65 -22.55 5.58
N PHE A 506 -67.08 -23.67 5.14
CA PHE A 506 -65.75 -23.72 4.54
C PHE A 506 -65.61 -22.78 3.33
N ASP A 507 -66.68 -22.63 2.54
CA ASP A 507 -66.72 -21.74 1.38
C ASP A 507 -66.54 -20.25 1.75
N GLU A 508 -66.84 -19.86 2.99
CA GLU A 508 -66.73 -18.48 3.48
C GLU A 508 -65.38 -18.17 4.13
N TYR A 509 -64.81 -19.14 4.88
CA TYR A 509 -63.62 -18.92 5.73
C TYR A 509 -62.36 -19.64 5.26
N GLY A 510 -62.48 -20.65 4.40
CA GLY A 510 -61.36 -21.49 3.96
C GLY A 510 -60.76 -22.35 5.08
N ASN A 511 -59.50 -22.77 4.89
CA ASN A 511 -58.76 -23.54 5.89
C ASN A 511 -58.30 -22.64 7.05
N PRO A 512 -58.30 -23.14 8.30
CA PRO A 512 -57.71 -22.41 9.43
C PRO A 512 -56.22 -22.15 9.17
N THR A 513 -55.75 -20.98 9.54
CA THR A 513 -54.34 -20.60 9.46
C THR A 513 -53.57 -21.10 10.68
N TYR A 514 -54.19 -21.03 11.87
CA TYR A 514 -53.62 -21.54 13.12
C TYR A 514 -54.70 -22.17 14.01
N ARG A 515 -54.29 -23.18 14.77
CA ARG A 515 -55.03 -23.69 15.95
C ARG A 515 -54.45 -23.07 17.21
N VAL A 516 -55.32 -22.74 18.16
CA VAL A 516 -54.94 -22.11 19.42
C VAL A 516 -54.99 -23.12 20.56
N TYR A 517 -53.90 -23.19 21.31
CA TYR A 517 -53.71 -24.03 22.48
C TYR A 517 -53.44 -23.17 23.70
N LEU A 518 -53.79 -23.69 24.87
CA LEU A 518 -53.44 -23.10 26.15
C LEU A 518 -52.45 -24.02 26.85
N GLY A 519 -51.29 -23.49 27.22
CA GLY A 519 -50.29 -24.20 28.00
C GLY A 519 -49.94 -23.45 29.28
N GLU A 520 -49.05 -24.03 30.07
CA GLU A 520 -48.54 -23.47 31.32
C GLU A 520 -47.01 -23.34 31.26
N PHE A 521 -46.49 -22.21 31.73
CA PHE A 521 -45.06 -21.94 31.87
C PHE A 521 -44.83 -21.18 33.17
N ASN A 522 -43.99 -21.72 34.06
CA ASN A 522 -43.65 -21.11 35.35
C ASN A 522 -44.89 -20.66 36.18
N GLY A 523 -45.99 -21.41 36.10
CA GLY A 523 -47.24 -21.14 36.83
C GLY A 523 -48.17 -20.10 36.20
N GLN A 524 -47.83 -19.55 35.03
CA GLN A 524 -48.74 -18.71 34.24
C GLN A 524 -49.23 -19.42 32.98
N HIS A 525 -50.43 -19.07 32.52
CA HIS A 525 -50.96 -19.61 31.28
C HIS A 525 -50.42 -18.84 30.08
N ILE A 526 -49.94 -19.58 29.07
CA ILE A 526 -49.43 -19.04 27.82
C ILE A 526 -50.27 -19.57 26.66
N ILE A 527 -50.64 -18.68 25.75
CA ILE A 527 -51.30 -19.02 24.51
C ILE A 527 -50.26 -19.51 23.50
N VAL A 528 -50.57 -20.61 22.82
CA VAL A 528 -49.68 -21.22 21.81
C VAL A 528 -50.45 -21.41 20.52
N PHE A 529 -49.93 -20.90 19.42
CA PHE A 529 -50.50 -21.06 18.08
C PHE A 529 -49.70 -22.12 17.34
N ALA A 530 -50.36 -23.05 16.68
CA ALA A 530 -49.68 -24.01 15.81
C ALA A 530 -50.39 -24.13 14.47
N ASP A 531 -49.63 -24.44 13.42
CA ASP A 531 -50.20 -24.82 12.13
C ASP A 531 -51.13 -26.04 12.34
N PRO A 532 -52.35 -26.07 11.76
CA PRO A 532 -53.28 -27.20 11.87
C PRO A 532 -52.70 -28.58 11.50
N ALA A 533 -51.63 -28.63 10.70
CA ALA A 533 -50.91 -29.86 10.34
C ALA A 533 -49.91 -30.33 11.41
N THR A 534 -49.60 -29.49 12.40
CA THR A 534 -48.66 -29.83 13.49
C THR A 534 -49.31 -30.84 14.42
N ASP A 535 -48.67 -31.99 14.63
CA ASP A 535 -49.14 -33.00 15.60
C ASP A 535 -48.77 -32.60 17.03
N VAL A 536 -49.46 -31.58 17.53
CA VAL A 536 -49.25 -31.00 18.86
C VAL A 536 -49.57 -32.00 19.99
N LEU A 537 -50.42 -33.00 19.73
CA LEU A 537 -50.76 -34.08 20.66
C LEU A 537 -49.57 -35.02 20.95
N SER A 538 -48.53 -35.00 20.12
CA SER A 538 -47.28 -35.73 20.34
C SER A 538 -46.28 -35.01 21.27
N ILE A 539 -46.55 -33.74 21.62
CA ILE A 539 -45.68 -32.94 22.50
C ILE A 539 -45.87 -33.40 23.95
N GLN A 540 -44.87 -34.11 24.48
CA GLN A 540 -44.87 -34.56 25.87
C GLN A 540 -44.75 -33.37 26.83
N SER A 541 -45.34 -33.48 28.03
CA SER A 541 -45.26 -32.43 29.05
C SER A 541 -43.81 -32.05 29.36
N GLY A 542 -43.46 -30.78 29.20
CA GLY A 542 -42.10 -30.26 29.46
C GLY A 542 -41.19 -30.17 28.22
N THR A 543 -41.69 -30.53 27.03
CA THR A 543 -40.95 -30.37 25.77
C THR A 543 -40.76 -28.88 25.44
N ALA A 544 -39.55 -28.50 25.04
CA ALA A 544 -39.27 -27.15 24.56
C ALA A 544 -39.92 -26.92 23.19
N ILE A 545 -40.92 -26.04 23.18
CA ILE A 545 -41.59 -25.56 21.98
C ILE A 545 -40.76 -24.42 21.40
N LYS A 546 -40.58 -24.40 20.09
CA LYS A 546 -39.86 -23.35 19.37
C LYS A 546 -40.81 -22.58 18.47
N GLY A 547 -40.70 -21.26 18.46
CA GLY A 547 -41.59 -20.40 17.69
C GLY A 547 -41.28 -18.92 17.84
N TYR A 548 -42.11 -18.07 17.28
CA TYR A 548 -41.99 -16.62 17.40
C TYR A 548 -42.89 -16.07 18.48
N VAL A 549 -42.41 -15.07 19.24
CA VAL A 549 -43.17 -14.42 20.30
C VAL A 549 -43.98 -13.24 19.75
N HIS A 550 -45.24 -13.13 20.14
CA HIS A 550 -46.16 -12.08 19.71
C HIS A 550 -46.93 -11.50 20.90
N ALA A 551 -47.31 -10.23 20.84
CA ALA A 551 -48.22 -9.64 21.83
C ALA A 551 -49.66 -10.15 21.63
N VAL A 552 -50.34 -10.44 22.73
CA VAL A 552 -51.75 -10.83 22.74
C VAL A 552 -52.61 -9.60 22.44
N SER A 553 -53.42 -9.67 21.38
CA SER A 553 -54.41 -8.63 21.10
C SER A 553 -55.59 -8.70 22.08
N SER A 554 -56.23 -7.56 22.37
CA SER A 554 -57.43 -7.51 23.24
C SER A 554 -58.58 -8.40 22.74
N ARG A 555 -58.70 -8.57 21.42
CA ARG A 555 -59.68 -9.48 20.80
C ARG A 555 -59.37 -10.95 21.10
N LEU A 556 -58.10 -11.35 21.00
CA LEU A 556 -57.66 -12.72 21.32
C LEU A 556 -57.82 -13.01 22.81
N GLU A 557 -57.40 -12.07 23.66
CA GLU A 557 -57.54 -12.18 25.12
C GLU A 557 -59.01 -12.36 25.52
N SER A 558 -59.92 -11.56 24.94
CA SER A 558 -61.36 -11.67 25.16
C SER A 558 -61.91 -13.04 24.74
N ALA A 559 -61.51 -13.55 23.57
CA ALA A 559 -61.99 -14.84 23.07
C ALA A 559 -61.52 -16.03 23.93
N VAL A 560 -60.25 -16.02 24.34
CA VAL A 560 -59.69 -17.06 25.23
C VAL A 560 -60.36 -16.98 26.61
N THR A 561 -60.52 -15.77 27.14
CA THR A 561 -61.20 -15.52 28.43
C THR A 561 -62.65 -16.00 28.40
N HIS A 562 -63.37 -15.73 27.32
CA HIS A 562 -64.75 -16.16 27.14
C HIS A 562 -64.87 -17.69 27.13
N MET A 563 -64.00 -18.37 26.37
CA MET A 563 -63.96 -19.83 26.32
C MET A 563 -63.58 -20.47 27.66
N LEU A 564 -62.66 -19.87 28.43
CA LEU A 564 -62.27 -20.39 29.75
C LEU A 564 -63.36 -20.22 30.82
N ARG A 565 -64.20 -19.18 30.70
CA ARG A 565 -65.35 -18.98 31.61
C ARG A 565 -66.53 -19.89 31.28
N TRP A 566 -66.56 -20.43 30.07
CA TRP A 566 -67.67 -21.24 29.61
C TRP A 566 -67.64 -22.65 30.22
N LYS A 567 -68.78 -23.10 30.76
CA LYS A 567 -69.03 -24.49 31.15
C LYS A 567 -70.28 -25.02 30.43
N PRO A 568 -70.26 -26.25 29.91
CA PRO A 568 -71.45 -26.85 29.30
C PRO A 568 -72.49 -27.17 30.38
N SER A 569 -73.76 -27.08 30.01
CA SER A 569 -74.89 -27.47 30.87
C SER A 569 -75.00 -28.99 31.00
N ASN A 570 -74.35 -29.74 30.09
CA ASN A 570 -74.25 -31.20 30.08
C ASN A 570 -72.80 -31.66 30.35
N PRO A 571 -72.56 -32.91 30.79
CA PRO A 571 -71.20 -33.41 31.03
C PRO A 571 -70.30 -33.26 29.79
N GLU A 572 -69.07 -32.80 30.01
CA GLU A 572 -68.07 -32.62 28.95
C GLU A 572 -67.87 -33.93 28.15
N GLY A 573 -67.76 -33.80 26.83
CA GLY A 573 -67.61 -34.93 25.90
C GLY A 573 -68.91 -35.54 25.38
N THR A 574 -70.08 -35.20 25.95
CA THR A 574 -71.38 -35.64 25.44
C THR A 574 -71.73 -34.95 24.10
N PRO A 575 -72.50 -35.61 23.21
CA PRO A 575 -73.01 -35.00 21.98
C PRO A 575 -73.79 -33.69 22.25
N GLU A 576 -74.52 -33.63 23.35
CA GLU A 576 -75.33 -32.48 23.76
C GLU A 576 -74.46 -31.32 24.22
N ALA A 577 -73.38 -31.57 24.99
CA ALA A 577 -72.39 -30.53 25.33
C ALA A 577 -71.66 -29.99 24.09
N LYS A 578 -71.36 -30.87 23.11
CA LYS A 578 -70.75 -30.47 21.83
C LYS A 578 -71.70 -29.60 20.99
N LEU A 579 -73.00 -29.92 21.00
CA LEU A 579 -74.03 -29.14 20.31
C LEU A 579 -74.31 -27.79 21.00
N GLU A 580 -74.27 -27.76 22.34
CA GLU A 580 -74.41 -26.53 23.12
C GLU A 580 -73.25 -25.56 22.87
N LEU A 581 -72.02 -26.07 22.83
CA LEU A 581 -70.83 -25.31 22.44
C LEU A 581 -70.98 -24.75 21.00
N TYR A 582 -71.43 -25.60 20.08
CA TYR A 582 -71.70 -25.21 18.69
C TYR A 582 -72.68 -24.04 18.59
N ASN A 583 -73.83 -24.10 19.27
CA ASN A 583 -74.83 -23.03 19.18
C ASN A 583 -74.34 -21.70 19.80
N LYS A 584 -73.54 -21.75 20.87
CA LYS A 584 -72.99 -20.53 21.50
C LYS A 584 -71.95 -19.82 20.64
N SER A 585 -71.16 -20.58 19.88
CA SER A 585 -70.15 -20.00 18.97
C SER A 585 -70.71 -19.22 17.77
N ILE A 586 -72.01 -19.37 17.48
CA ILE A 586 -72.71 -18.66 16.39
C ILE A 586 -73.10 -17.23 16.82
N ALA A 587 -73.19 -16.96 18.12
CA ALA A 587 -73.86 -15.78 18.65
C ALA A 587 -72.99 -14.51 18.82
N ILE A 588 -71.77 -14.46 18.28
CA ILE A 588 -70.87 -13.31 18.50
C ILE A 588 -71.12 -12.22 17.45
N GLY A 589 -72.20 -11.48 17.66
CA GLY A 589 -72.17 -10.03 17.52
C GLY A 589 -71.82 -9.44 18.89
N PHE A 590 -70.91 -8.46 18.92
CA PHE A 590 -70.57 -7.71 20.13
C PHE A 590 -71.83 -7.17 20.82
N ASP A 591 -71.81 -7.11 22.16
CA ASP A 591 -72.88 -6.71 23.10
C ASP A 591 -73.96 -7.76 23.41
N THR A 592 -73.64 -8.68 24.32
CA THR A 592 -74.66 -9.10 25.32
C THR A 592 -74.03 -9.27 26.69
N ASP A 593 -74.45 -8.43 27.64
CA ASP A 593 -74.23 -8.59 29.07
C ASP A 593 -74.80 -9.93 29.53
N TYR A 594 -73.95 -10.95 29.66
CA TYR A 594 -74.30 -12.21 30.30
C TYR A 594 -73.70 -12.26 31.71
N GLU A 595 -74.59 -12.28 32.70
CA GLU A 595 -74.23 -12.41 34.12
C GLU A 595 -73.37 -13.65 34.37
N SER A 596 -72.23 -13.38 34.99
CA SER A 596 -71.18 -14.32 35.32
C SER A 596 -71.65 -15.41 36.29
N ASN A 597 -71.46 -16.68 35.94
CA ASN A 597 -71.04 -17.63 36.98
C ASN A 597 -69.54 -17.41 37.18
N SER A 598 -69.19 -16.89 38.34
CA SER A 598 -67.87 -16.41 38.75
C SER A 598 -66.86 -17.56 38.85
N VAL A 599 -66.38 -18.08 37.72
CA VAL A 599 -65.17 -18.88 37.68
C VAL A 599 -64.00 -17.90 37.52
N PRO A 600 -63.04 -17.86 38.46
CA PRO A 600 -61.86 -17.04 38.30
C PRO A 600 -61.12 -17.50 37.03
N VAL A 601 -60.87 -16.56 36.12
CA VAL A 601 -60.08 -16.84 34.93
C VAL A 601 -58.63 -16.90 35.35
N PRO A 602 -57.89 -17.95 34.97
CA PRO A 602 -56.46 -17.96 35.20
C PRO A 602 -55.78 -16.74 34.56
N GLU A 603 -54.71 -16.25 35.17
CA GLU A 603 -53.93 -15.14 34.64
C GLU A 603 -53.22 -15.58 33.34
N ILE A 604 -53.56 -14.92 32.23
CA ILE A 604 -53.00 -15.18 30.91
C ILE A 604 -51.83 -14.22 30.68
N ASN A 605 -50.69 -14.74 30.24
CA ASN A 605 -49.55 -13.91 29.88
C ASN A 605 -49.89 -13.00 28.68
N GLN A 606 -49.38 -11.77 28.68
CA GLN A 606 -49.64 -10.79 27.61
C GLN A 606 -48.94 -11.13 26.28
N LYS A 607 -48.15 -12.21 26.23
CA LYS A 607 -47.50 -12.71 25.01
C LYS A 607 -47.89 -14.16 24.71
N TYR A 608 -47.95 -14.48 23.43
CA TYR A 608 -48.20 -15.82 22.91
C TYR A 608 -47.07 -16.28 22.00
N ILE A 609 -46.95 -17.59 21.80
CA ILE A 609 -45.95 -18.19 20.90
C ILE A 609 -46.62 -18.79 19.69
N GLU A 610 -46.15 -18.43 18.50
CA GLU A 610 -46.48 -19.07 17.23
C GLU A 610 -45.45 -20.15 16.90
N ILE A 611 -45.82 -21.42 17.10
CA ILE A 611 -45.05 -22.58 16.65
C ILE A 611 -44.94 -22.51 15.14
N SER A 612 -43.73 -22.27 14.70
CA SER A 612 -43.36 -22.29 13.30
C SER A 612 -41.89 -22.64 13.21
N ASP A 613 -41.53 -23.30 12.11
CA ASP A 613 -40.13 -23.40 11.75
C ASP A 613 -39.55 -21.99 11.61
N PRO A 614 -38.26 -21.79 11.94
CA PRO A 614 -37.63 -20.49 11.81
C PRO A 614 -37.86 -20.05 10.36
N LYS A 615 -38.60 -18.95 10.18
CA LYS A 615 -38.89 -18.37 8.88
C LYS A 615 -37.54 -18.08 8.25
N THR A 616 -37.12 -18.92 7.32
CA THR A 616 -36.17 -18.47 6.31
C THR A 616 -36.87 -17.30 5.63
N LYS A 617 -36.45 -16.07 5.94
CA LYS A 617 -36.90 -14.92 5.16
C LYS A 617 -36.59 -15.29 3.70
N SER A 618 -37.66 -15.52 2.95
CA SER A 618 -37.72 -15.96 1.55
C SER A 618 -36.77 -15.18 0.63
N PRO A 619 -36.50 -15.67 -0.58
CA PRO A 619 -36.14 -17.02 -0.96
C PRO A 619 -34.63 -17.15 -0.76
N VAL A 620 -34.12 -18.35 -0.56
CA VAL A 620 -32.77 -18.64 -1.07
C VAL A 620 -32.90 -18.49 -2.58
N ASN A 621 -32.77 -17.26 -3.09
CA ASN A 621 -32.03 -17.06 -4.32
C ASN A 621 -30.83 -17.94 -4.09
N LYS A 622 -30.76 -19.04 -4.86
CA LYS A 622 -29.60 -19.91 -4.91
C LYS A 622 -28.45 -18.98 -5.23
N PHE A 623 -27.86 -18.34 -4.23
CA PHE A 623 -26.50 -17.89 -4.28
C PHE A 623 -25.77 -19.20 -4.27
N ASN A 624 -25.72 -19.73 -5.49
CA ASN A 624 -25.48 -21.11 -5.80
C ASN A 624 -24.12 -21.36 -5.15
N ILE A 625 -23.94 -22.46 -4.43
CA ILE A 625 -22.59 -22.85 -3.99
C ILE A 625 -21.64 -22.82 -5.22
N ALA A 626 -22.20 -23.07 -6.42
CA ALA A 626 -21.55 -22.84 -7.70
C ALA A 626 -21.13 -21.37 -7.99
N THR A 627 -21.92 -20.35 -7.63
CA THR A 627 -21.55 -18.92 -7.76
C THR A 627 -20.44 -18.52 -6.78
N LEU A 628 -20.51 -18.98 -5.53
CA LEU A 628 -19.42 -18.78 -4.56
C LEU A 628 -18.14 -19.51 -5.04
N GLY A 629 -18.28 -20.74 -5.54
CA GLY A 629 -17.20 -21.51 -6.14
C GLY A 629 -16.59 -20.82 -7.37
N LEU A 630 -17.41 -20.18 -8.21
CA LEU A 630 -16.96 -19.38 -9.35
C LEU A 630 -16.16 -18.15 -8.90
N ILE A 631 -16.66 -17.43 -7.90
CA ILE A 631 -15.97 -16.25 -7.32
C ILE A 631 -14.62 -16.66 -6.73
N ILE A 632 -14.56 -17.77 -5.99
CA ILE A 632 -13.32 -18.32 -5.44
C ILE A 632 -12.36 -18.76 -6.56
N ALA A 633 -12.86 -19.39 -7.62
CA ALA A 633 -12.03 -19.80 -8.75
C ALA A 633 -11.42 -18.58 -9.49
N ILE A 634 -12.20 -17.50 -9.66
CA ILE A 634 -11.73 -16.23 -10.22
C ILE A 634 -10.67 -15.59 -9.32
N TRP A 635 -10.89 -15.62 -8.00
CA TRP A 635 -9.95 -15.14 -6.99
C TRP A 635 -8.63 -15.91 -7.05
N ILE A 636 -8.66 -17.25 -7.05
CA ILE A 636 -7.47 -18.11 -7.14
C ILE A 636 -6.74 -17.91 -8.46
N ARG A 637 -7.46 -17.81 -9.58
CA ARG A 637 -6.87 -17.55 -10.90
C ARG A 637 -6.15 -16.20 -10.92
N SER A 638 -6.74 -15.17 -10.30
CA SER A 638 -6.15 -13.84 -10.22
C SER A 638 -4.95 -13.81 -9.29
N LEU A 639 -5.01 -14.50 -8.16
CA LEU A 639 -3.88 -14.69 -7.25
C LEU A 639 -2.74 -15.43 -7.95
N TYR A 640 -3.02 -16.51 -8.70
CA TYR A 640 -2.03 -17.25 -9.46
C TYR A 640 -1.36 -16.36 -10.51
N TYR A 641 -2.13 -15.55 -11.25
CA TYR A 641 -1.59 -14.60 -12.20
C TYR A 641 -0.68 -13.57 -11.53
N LEU A 642 -1.09 -13.00 -10.39
CA LEU A 642 -0.29 -12.04 -9.63
C LEU A 642 0.99 -12.68 -9.06
N VAL A 643 0.92 -13.90 -8.54
CA VAL A 643 2.10 -14.65 -8.04
C VAL A 643 3.03 -15.03 -9.19
N PHE A 644 2.49 -15.40 -10.35
CA PHE A 644 3.27 -15.72 -11.55
C PHE A 644 3.99 -14.47 -12.08
N GLU A 645 3.30 -13.35 -12.24
CA GLU A 645 3.92 -12.07 -12.63
C GLU A 645 4.91 -11.60 -11.56
N TYR A 646 4.61 -11.77 -10.26
CA TYR A 646 5.54 -11.47 -9.17
C TYR A 646 6.82 -12.33 -9.24
N ARG A 647 6.70 -13.63 -9.50
CA ARG A 647 7.85 -14.52 -9.70
C ARG A 647 8.63 -14.19 -10.96
N LYS A 648 7.95 -13.79 -12.04
CA LYS A 648 8.59 -13.32 -13.27
C LYS A 648 9.38 -12.03 -13.01
N ILE A 649 8.79 -11.09 -12.27
CA ILE A 649 9.45 -9.86 -11.85
C ILE A 649 10.66 -10.17 -10.95
N ARG A 650 10.52 -11.12 -10.01
CA ARG A 650 11.57 -11.56 -9.08
C ARG A 650 12.66 -12.43 -9.71
N GLY A 651 12.41 -13.06 -10.87
CA GLY A 651 13.44 -13.78 -11.65
C GLY A 651 14.09 -12.90 -12.73
N THR A 652 13.68 -11.64 -12.83
CA THR A 652 14.28 -10.59 -13.69
C THR A 652 14.84 -9.42 -12.88
N LEU A 653 14.65 -9.46 -11.57
CA LEU A 653 15.34 -8.69 -10.53
C LEU A 653 16.42 -9.60 -9.99
#